data_AF-A0A8S3RA87-F1
#
_entry.id   AF-A0A8S3RA87-F1
#
_cell.length_a   1.000
_cell.length_b   1.000
_cell.length_c   1.000
_cell.angle_alpha   90.00
_cell.angle_beta   90.00
_cell.angle_gamma   90.00
#
_symmetry.space_group_name_H-M   'P 1'
#
loop_
_entity.id
_entity.type
_entity.pdbx_description
1 polymer ?
#
loop_
_entity_poly.entity_id
_entity_poly.type
_entity_poly.pdbx_seq_one_letter_code
_entity_poly.pdbx_strand_id
1 'polypeptide(L)'
;MSESSDEEFDGFSQNEVDAAAQRYNDRLAQIGIGELDVVDNENESENDFSDENEPLVVDEAGDRPAEADGWHENFNYYERGLPHIFLPRGNTGPTTVLDPDKEPVDFFSLLFTNAILQYIIQETDRYANKQIRDHPDENKSPWVTPTVEEMKAFLGLCFLMGINVKPDIKSYWSTDVMLETPYFSKVMKRDRYMQIMRYIHFSNSEQAPQPGDPNYSKLYKIESLMNMFTDSMVNQYIPKRQLSVDEVMVPWKGRLSFKQYMPAKPTKWGIKMWAIAEANTGYVSFCQVYSGRINGVAAHGLANRVVKNCIEKANVIGQGYHIYMDNYFTSPTLFTDLFEHSNTAACGTVRINRRELPKDIMKKNPEGVINRGDMQFRQKDAVAAVVWKDKKNVNLISSIHDFSVGAVQRNVQQADGIFQRQEIPCPQMISDYTQYMGGVDRADQYIQYYVFQHKTLKWPKRIFFTMIEMLKFDAFRLFLASPHHQPGPGKRPTTFLKFSKAVAAGLIAGYTGGSVRKGRPSLVPVDDRLTQRHLPGSFGNKSWCHVCHMRVDCTASTEVCSKYGVSGYPTLKIFRNGEFAEEYSGPREADGIVSLMASKAGPSSKELTSVADAEKFLAKKDYVVAGFFSDGESELAKAFKKAADAMSTDVKFGHTTAKAVLDKYGYTDKIILFQPKHLRSKFEDAQQKYGGSSNVDKIKNWLSSSLTGLCGHRTQANADKFKKPLIIAYYDVDYEKNEKGTNYWRNRVMKVGKKLQGEGKDIYFSVSNHKDFSFELGEFGLNDVKGDKPIICARDDREI
;
A
#
# COMPACT_ATOMS: atom_id res chain seq x y z
N MET A 1 30.29 -5.64 -41.21
CA MET A 1 28.99 -6.19 -40.78
C MET A 1 29.03 -6.16 -39.27
N SER A 2 28.45 -5.13 -38.68
CA SER A 2 28.62 -4.74 -37.28
C SER A 2 27.60 -5.46 -36.40
N GLU A 3 28.11 -6.12 -35.36
CA GLU A 3 27.39 -6.68 -34.22
C GLU A 3 26.49 -5.62 -33.59
N SER A 4 25.18 -5.88 -33.53
CA SER A 4 24.25 -5.10 -32.74
C SER A 4 24.33 -5.58 -31.28
N SER A 5 24.77 -4.69 -30.41
CA SER A 5 24.75 -4.84 -28.96
C SER A 5 23.34 -5.18 -28.46
N ASP A 6 23.17 -6.40 -27.97
CA ASP A 6 22.07 -6.75 -27.07
C ASP A 6 22.22 -5.92 -25.79
N GLU A 7 21.41 -4.86 -25.65
CA GLU A 7 21.27 -4.16 -24.38
C GLU A 7 20.57 -5.11 -23.39
N GLU A 8 21.38 -5.77 -22.57
CA GLU A 8 20.97 -6.56 -21.42
C GLU A 8 20.14 -5.66 -20.49
N PHE A 9 18.85 -5.97 -20.35
CA PHE A 9 17.99 -5.31 -19.38
C PHE A 9 18.43 -5.76 -17.98
N ASP A 10 19.37 -5.02 -17.40
CA ASP A 10 19.72 -5.08 -15.98
C ASP A 10 18.43 -4.88 -15.17
N GLY A 11 17.99 -5.91 -14.46
CA GLY A 11 16.76 -5.85 -13.66
C GLY A 11 16.70 -4.61 -12.76
N PHE A 12 15.48 -4.22 -12.38
CA PHE A 12 15.26 -3.06 -11.52
C PHE A 12 16.10 -3.14 -10.24
N SER A 13 16.70 -2.00 -9.87
CA SER A 13 17.45 -1.88 -8.63
C SER A 13 16.54 -2.15 -7.42
N GLN A 14 17.10 -2.64 -6.31
CA GLN A 14 16.36 -2.83 -5.05
C GLN A 14 15.60 -1.55 -4.63
N ASN A 15 16.14 -0.37 -4.95
CA ASN A 15 15.48 0.91 -4.69
C ASN A 15 14.16 1.10 -5.46
N GLU A 16 14.06 0.60 -6.68
CA GLU A 16 12.84 0.64 -7.49
C GLU A 16 11.82 -0.39 -7.01
N VAL A 17 12.28 -1.53 -6.50
CA VAL A 17 11.46 -2.54 -5.81
C VAL A 17 10.88 -1.96 -4.52
N ASP A 18 11.74 -1.35 -3.69
CA ASP A 18 11.35 -0.72 -2.43
C ASP A 18 10.40 0.46 -2.68
N ALA A 19 10.62 1.27 -3.72
CA ALA A 19 9.71 2.36 -4.09
C ALA A 19 8.34 1.85 -4.55
N ALA A 20 8.28 0.74 -5.27
CA ALA A 20 7.01 0.11 -5.67
C ALA A 20 6.26 -0.45 -4.45
N ALA A 21 6.97 -1.15 -3.56
CA ALA A 21 6.45 -1.66 -2.30
C ALA A 21 6.00 -0.54 -1.34
N GLN A 22 6.73 0.57 -1.30
CA GLN A 22 6.36 1.76 -0.53
C GLN A 22 5.07 2.38 -1.10
N ARG A 23 4.99 2.60 -2.41
CA ARG A 23 3.75 3.08 -3.08
C ARG A 23 2.58 2.15 -2.82
N TYR A 24 2.82 0.86 -2.73
CA TYR A 24 1.80 -0.12 -2.40
C TYR A 24 1.31 -0.01 -0.95
N ASN A 25 2.24 0.07 0.01
CA ASN A 25 1.93 0.26 1.42
C ASN A 25 1.22 1.60 1.67
N ASP A 26 1.64 2.66 0.99
CA ASP A 26 1.00 3.97 1.03
C ASP A 26 -0.45 3.90 0.51
N ARG A 27 -0.69 3.14 -0.57
CA ARG A 27 -2.05 2.87 -1.07
C ARG A 27 -2.87 2.05 -0.08
N LEU A 28 -2.31 1.02 0.55
CA LEU A 28 -2.99 0.25 1.61
C LEU A 28 -3.36 1.12 2.82
N ALA A 29 -2.52 2.10 3.17
CA ALA A 29 -2.78 3.06 4.23
C ALA A 29 -3.92 4.05 3.84
N GLN A 30 -3.93 4.55 2.61
CA GLN A 30 -4.94 5.48 2.09
C GLN A 30 -6.36 4.89 2.04
N ILE A 31 -6.50 3.59 1.78
CA ILE A 31 -7.81 2.92 1.73
C ILE A 31 -8.39 2.69 3.14
N GLY A 32 -7.67 3.06 4.21
CA GLY A 32 -8.18 2.99 5.59
C GLY A 32 -8.38 1.56 6.08
N ILE A 33 -7.40 0.67 5.85
CA ILE A 33 -7.34 -0.64 6.54
C ILE A 33 -6.90 -0.43 8.01
N GLY A 34 -7.50 0.56 8.67
CA GLY A 34 -7.43 0.88 10.09
C GLY A 34 -8.75 0.51 10.74
N GLU A 35 -8.63 -0.26 11.83
CA GLU A 35 -9.61 -0.59 12.87
C GLU A 35 -11.09 -0.33 12.56
N LEU A 36 -11.85 -1.42 12.38
CA LEU A 36 -13.28 -1.44 12.65
C LEU A 36 -13.56 -2.59 13.61
N ASP A 37 -14.23 -2.24 14.69
CA ASP A 37 -14.66 -3.10 15.77
C ASP A 37 -15.43 -4.31 15.25
N VAL A 38 -15.03 -5.46 15.79
CA VAL A 38 -15.61 -6.76 15.51
C VAL A 38 -16.94 -6.86 16.25
N VAL A 39 -18.02 -7.09 15.51
CA VAL A 39 -19.26 -7.66 16.05
C VAL A 39 -19.58 -8.92 15.24
N ASP A 40 -19.37 -10.06 15.90
CA ASP A 40 -19.95 -11.42 15.80
C ASP A 40 -20.16 -12.07 14.41
N ASN A 41 -20.08 -13.39 14.22
CA ASN A 41 -19.98 -14.55 15.11
C ASN A 41 -19.39 -15.70 14.25
N GLU A 42 -18.35 -16.37 14.75
CA GLU A 42 -18.04 -17.78 14.47
C GLU A 42 -16.79 -18.13 15.29
N ASN A 43 -16.99 -19.01 16.26
CA ASN A 43 -15.97 -19.55 17.17
C ASN A 43 -14.96 -20.38 16.38
N GLU A 44 -13.76 -19.84 16.16
CA GLU A 44 -12.56 -20.65 16.00
C GLU A 44 -11.47 -20.06 16.90
N SER A 45 -10.96 -20.92 17.78
CA SER A 45 -10.00 -20.64 18.84
C SER A 45 -8.71 -19.99 18.34
N GLU A 46 -8.21 -19.07 19.17
CA GLU A 46 -6.97 -18.33 18.99
C GLU A 46 -5.69 -19.18 19.09
N ASN A 47 -4.64 -18.61 18.50
CA ASN A 47 -3.19 -18.90 18.62
C ASN A 47 -2.59 -19.95 17.68
N ASP A 48 -2.03 -19.46 16.57
CA ASP A 48 -0.76 -19.98 16.05
C ASP A 48 0.09 -18.79 15.55
N PHE A 49 1.19 -18.54 16.25
CA PHE A 49 2.15 -17.47 15.96
C PHE A 49 3.19 -17.96 14.94
N SER A 50 3.51 -17.10 13.96
CA SER A 50 4.57 -17.19 12.92
C SER A 50 5.44 -18.46 12.94
N ASP A 51 5.17 -19.37 11.99
CA ASP A 51 5.67 -20.76 11.96
C ASP A 51 7.02 -20.91 11.20
N GLU A 52 7.92 -19.92 11.28
CA GLU A 52 9.28 -20.03 10.70
C GLU A 52 10.27 -20.83 11.58
N ASN A 53 9.82 -21.29 12.75
CA ASN A 53 10.61 -22.15 13.63
C ASN A 53 10.19 -23.61 13.46
N GLU A 54 10.63 -24.26 12.36
CA GLU A 54 10.88 -25.70 12.45
C GLU A 54 11.78 -25.91 13.68
N PRO A 55 11.45 -26.81 14.63
CA PRO A 55 12.33 -27.10 15.74
C PRO A 55 13.66 -27.60 15.18
N LEU A 56 14.67 -26.74 15.24
CA LEU A 56 16.05 -27.04 14.91
C LEU A 56 16.50 -28.11 15.90
N VAL A 57 16.53 -29.36 15.47
CA VAL A 57 17.22 -30.40 16.23
C VAL A 57 18.71 -30.19 15.98
N VAL A 58 19.31 -29.43 16.89
CA VAL A 58 20.73 -29.10 16.93
C VAL A 58 21.50 -30.41 17.06
N ASP A 59 22.46 -30.61 16.17
CA ASP A 59 23.38 -31.73 16.26
C ASP A 59 24.43 -31.38 17.33
N GLU A 60 24.45 -32.08 18.46
CA GLU A 60 25.35 -31.81 19.61
C GLU A 60 26.85 -32.09 19.30
N ALA A 61 27.18 -32.47 18.07
CA ALA A 61 28.55 -32.73 17.67
C ALA A 61 29.31 -31.42 17.37
N GLY A 62 30.24 -31.06 18.25
CA GLY A 62 31.26 -30.02 18.03
C GLY A 62 32.24 -30.34 16.90
N ASP A 63 33.26 -29.48 16.72
CA ASP A 63 34.28 -29.47 15.65
C ASP A 63 34.80 -30.86 15.22
N ARG A 64 34.07 -31.53 14.31
CA ARG A 64 34.51 -32.73 13.60
C ARG A 64 35.09 -32.31 12.24
N PRO A 65 36.16 -32.96 11.74
CA PRO A 65 36.72 -32.67 10.42
C PRO A 65 35.69 -32.88 9.31
N ALA A 66 35.64 -32.01 8.30
CA ALA A 66 34.69 -32.12 7.17
C ALA A 66 34.79 -33.45 6.41
N GLU A 67 36.01 -33.99 6.29
CA GLU A 67 36.26 -35.29 5.65
C GLU A 67 35.55 -36.45 6.37
N ALA A 68 35.35 -36.35 7.69
CA ALA A 68 34.63 -37.34 8.48
C ALA A 68 33.13 -37.37 8.18
N ASP A 69 32.58 -36.27 7.64
CA ASP A 69 31.19 -36.12 7.23
C ASP A 69 31.00 -36.28 5.70
N GLY A 70 32.07 -36.64 4.98
CA GLY A 70 32.09 -36.90 3.53
C GLY A 70 32.26 -35.67 2.65
N TRP A 71 32.77 -34.57 3.20
CA TRP A 71 33.02 -33.32 2.46
C TRP A 71 34.50 -33.16 2.09
N HIS A 72 34.78 -32.86 0.83
CA HIS A 72 36.12 -32.75 0.25
C HIS A 72 36.47 -31.31 -0.15
N GLU A 73 37.74 -30.91 -0.01
CA GLU A 73 38.20 -29.54 -0.32
C GLU A 73 38.42 -29.27 -1.81
N ASN A 74 38.56 -30.32 -2.61
CA ASN A 74 38.78 -30.25 -4.05
C ASN A 74 37.53 -30.70 -4.79
N PHE A 75 37.24 -30.04 -5.91
CA PHE A 75 36.12 -30.43 -6.74
C PHE A 75 36.44 -31.71 -7.52
N ASN A 76 35.61 -32.73 -7.38
CA ASN A 76 35.69 -34.00 -8.07
C ASN A 76 34.51 -34.19 -9.02
N TYR A 77 34.79 -34.10 -10.33
CA TYR A 77 33.79 -34.32 -11.38
C TYR A 77 33.26 -35.77 -11.41
N TYR A 78 34.03 -36.75 -10.95
CA TYR A 78 33.60 -38.16 -10.94
C TYR A 78 32.59 -38.43 -9.81
N GLU A 79 32.77 -37.81 -8.64
CA GLU A 79 31.83 -37.91 -7.50
C GLU A 79 30.50 -37.21 -7.76
N ARG A 80 30.49 -36.21 -8.66
CA ARG A 80 29.27 -35.54 -9.12
C ARG A 80 28.37 -36.43 -9.99
N GLY A 81 28.90 -37.56 -10.49
CA GLY A 81 28.28 -38.37 -11.54
C GLY A 81 28.49 -37.77 -12.95
N LEU A 82 28.28 -38.57 -14.00
CA LEU A 82 28.38 -38.12 -15.40
C LEU A 82 27.63 -36.79 -15.59
N PRO A 83 28.10 -35.88 -16.47
CA PRO A 83 27.51 -34.56 -16.60
C PRO A 83 26.04 -34.69 -17.02
N HIS A 84 25.15 -34.58 -16.03
CA HIS A 84 23.75 -34.32 -16.29
C HIS A 84 23.72 -32.95 -16.97
N ILE A 85 23.60 -32.96 -18.29
CA ILE A 85 23.34 -31.75 -19.05
C ILE A 85 21.88 -31.39 -18.72
N PHE A 86 21.71 -30.60 -17.66
CA PHE A 86 20.43 -30.03 -17.28
C PHE A 86 20.08 -28.97 -18.34
N LEU A 87 19.45 -29.42 -19.41
CA LEU A 87 18.89 -28.58 -20.46
C LEU A 87 17.41 -28.95 -20.66
N PRO A 88 16.50 -27.98 -20.51
CA PRO A 88 15.10 -28.13 -20.92
C PRO A 88 15.01 -28.67 -22.34
N ARG A 89 14.16 -29.68 -22.55
CA ARG A 89 13.87 -30.19 -23.89
C ARG A 89 12.82 -29.28 -24.55
N GLY A 90 13.15 -28.74 -25.73
CA GLY A 90 12.20 -28.00 -26.57
C GLY A 90 12.43 -26.49 -26.61
N ASN A 91 11.59 -25.80 -27.40
CA ASN A 91 11.63 -24.35 -27.53
C ASN A 91 10.98 -23.68 -26.33
N THR A 92 11.68 -22.75 -25.68
CA THR A 92 11.16 -21.93 -24.57
C THR A 92 10.31 -20.78 -25.10
N GLY A 93 9.34 -20.33 -24.30
CA GLY A 93 8.47 -19.20 -24.61
C GLY A 93 6.99 -19.58 -24.69
N PRO A 94 6.16 -18.70 -25.26
CA PRO A 94 4.74 -18.97 -25.47
C PRO A 94 4.52 -20.23 -26.32
N THR A 95 3.62 -21.10 -25.86
CA THR A 95 3.23 -22.31 -26.62
C THR A 95 2.19 -21.99 -27.70
N THR A 96 1.39 -20.96 -27.47
CA THR A 96 0.39 -20.44 -28.41
C THR A 96 0.90 -19.16 -29.05
N VAL A 97 1.01 -19.15 -30.38
CA VAL A 97 1.31 -17.94 -31.14
C VAL A 97 -0.01 -17.36 -31.66
N LEU A 98 -0.30 -16.12 -31.28
CA LEU A 98 -1.48 -15.39 -31.72
C LEU A 98 -1.18 -14.56 -32.97
N ASP A 99 -2.17 -14.46 -33.86
CA ASP A 99 -2.09 -13.68 -35.09
C ASP A 99 -1.79 -12.18 -34.81
N PRO A 100 -1.17 -11.44 -35.74
CA PRO A 100 -0.78 -10.03 -35.53
C PRO A 100 -1.94 -9.05 -35.27
N ASP A 101 -3.18 -9.43 -35.56
CA ASP A 101 -4.39 -8.63 -35.30
C ASP A 101 -4.93 -8.82 -33.87
N LYS A 102 -4.35 -9.74 -33.09
CA LYS A 102 -4.79 -10.00 -31.72
C LYS A 102 -4.34 -8.90 -30.76
N GLU A 103 -5.23 -8.58 -29.85
CA GLU A 103 -5.06 -7.50 -28.90
C GLU A 103 -4.63 -8.04 -27.53
N PRO A 104 -4.13 -7.19 -26.60
CA PRO A 104 -3.75 -7.59 -25.25
C PRO A 104 -4.77 -8.46 -24.48
N VAL A 105 -6.07 -8.26 -24.71
CA VAL A 105 -7.14 -9.05 -24.08
C VAL A 105 -7.16 -10.51 -24.55
N ASP A 106 -6.70 -10.79 -25.77
CA ASP A 106 -6.65 -12.15 -26.32
C ASP A 106 -5.57 -12.97 -25.62
N PHE A 107 -4.42 -12.37 -25.33
CA PHE A 107 -3.37 -12.97 -24.50
C PHE A 107 -3.86 -13.24 -23.07
N PHE A 108 -4.62 -12.33 -22.48
CA PHE A 108 -5.26 -12.58 -21.19
C PHE A 108 -6.27 -13.73 -21.26
N SER A 109 -7.00 -13.86 -22.37
CA SER A 109 -8.01 -14.90 -22.57
C SER A 109 -7.41 -16.30 -22.78
N LEU A 110 -6.13 -16.42 -23.14
CA LEU A 110 -5.40 -17.69 -23.14
C LEU A 110 -5.25 -18.26 -21.72
N LEU A 111 -5.07 -17.39 -20.72
CA LEU A 111 -4.85 -17.74 -19.32
C LEU A 111 -6.16 -17.74 -18.51
N PHE A 112 -7.01 -16.75 -18.74
CA PHE A 112 -8.33 -16.65 -18.14
C PHE A 112 -9.40 -17.08 -19.15
N THR A 113 -9.48 -18.39 -19.35
CA THR A 113 -10.30 -19.00 -20.41
C THR A 113 -11.80 -18.79 -20.19
N ASN A 114 -12.58 -18.90 -21.27
CA ASN A 114 -14.05 -18.89 -21.16
C ASN A 114 -14.58 -20.01 -20.24
N ALA A 115 -13.89 -21.15 -20.13
CA ALA A 115 -14.27 -22.23 -19.22
C ALA A 115 -14.16 -21.80 -17.75
N ILE A 116 -13.06 -21.13 -17.39
CA ILE A 116 -12.87 -20.55 -16.05
C ILE A 116 -13.95 -19.51 -15.75
N LEU A 117 -14.21 -18.62 -16.71
CA LEU A 117 -15.23 -17.58 -16.56
C LEU A 117 -16.63 -18.19 -16.34
N GLN A 118 -17.00 -19.20 -17.12
CA GLN A 118 -18.27 -19.92 -16.96
C GLN A 118 -18.36 -20.61 -15.60
N TYR A 119 -17.28 -21.23 -15.14
CA TYR A 119 -17.23 -21.84 -13.80
C TYR A 119 -17.52 -20.80 -12.70
N ILE A 120 -16.88 -19.63 -12.77
CA ILE A 120 -17.11 -18.54 -11.80
C ILE A 120 -18.56 -18.06 -11.84
N ILE A 121 -19.15 -17.90 -13.03
CA ILE A 121 -20.56 -17.49 -13.17
C ILE A 121 -21.49 -18.52 -12.53
N GLN A 122 -21.27 -19.81 -12.80
CA GLN A 122 -22.09 -20.90 -12.25
C GLN A 122 -22.03 -20.95 -10.72
N GLU A 123 -20.83 -20.90 -10.14
CA GLU A 123 -20.69 -20.94 -8.67
C GLU A 123 -21.18 -19.65 -8.00
N THR A 124 -21.04 -18.50 -8.67
CA THR A 124 -21.61 -17.22 -8.22
C THR A 124 -23.14 -17.27 -8.20
N ASP A 125 -23.75 -17.81 -9.26
CA ASP A 125 -25.20 -17.95 -9.37
C ASP A 125 -25.76 -18.90 -8.32
N ARG A 126 -25.14 -20.08 -8.16
CA ARG A 126 -25.50 -21.05 -7.12
C ARG A 126 -25.43 -20.43 -5.73
N TYR A 127 -24.34 -19.71 -5.43
CA TYR A 127 -24.19 -19.04 -4.14
C TYR A 127 -25.22 -17.93 -3.92
N ALA A 128 -25.52 -17.12 -4.94
CA ALA A 128 -26.53 -16.08 -4.85
C ALA A 128 -27.92 -16.65 -4.54
N ASN A 129 -28.34 -17.68 -5.29
CA ASN A 129 -29.62 -18.35 -5.10
C ASN A 129 -29.74 -18.99 -3.71
N LYS A 130 -28.67 -19.65 -3.23
CA LYS A 130 -28.60 -20.17 -1.86
C LYS A 130 -28.80 -19.05 -0.82
N GLN A 131 -28.05 -17.96 -0.93
CA GLN A 131 -28.15 -16.86 0.04
C GLN A 131 -29.51 -16.18 0.04
N ILE A 132 -30.16 -16.04 -1.11
CA ILE A 132 -31.50 -15.47 -1.22
C ILE A 132 -32.55 -16.38 -0.60
N ARG A 133 -32.43 -17.70 -0.81
CA ARG A 133 -33.30 -18.71 -0.20
C ARG A 133 -33.14 -18.74 1.32
N ASP A 134 -31.90 -18.75 1.81
CA ASP A 134 -31.60 -18.90 3.24
C ASP A 134 -31.84 -17.57 4.02
N HIS A 135 -31.73 -16.42 3.35
CA HIS A 135 -31.88 -15.08 3.93
C HIS A 135 -32.69 -14.14 3.00
N PRO A 136 -34.02 -14.35 2.87
CA PRO A 136 -34.86 -13.54 2.01
C PRO A 136 -34.90 -12.08 2.47
N ASP A 137 -34.80 -11.14 1.53
CA ASP A 137 -34.85 -9.70 1.78
C ASP A 137 -35.54 -8.99 0.61
N GLU A 138 -36.80 -8.65 0.80
CA GLU A 138 -37.68 -8.03 -0.20
C GLU A 138 -37.21 -6.62 -0.62
N ASN A 139 -36.34 -5.98 0.17
CA ASN A 139 -35.81 -4.64 -0.14
C ASN A 139 -34.61 -4.68 -1.11
N LYS A 140 -34.09 -5.87 -1.46
CA LYS A 140 -32.99 -6.01 -2.41
C LYS A 140 -33.51 -6.24 -3.83
N SER A 141 -32.80 -5.68 -4.81
CA SER A 141 -33.07 -5.95 -6.22
C SER A 141 -32.96 -7.46 -6.52
N PRO A 142 -33.85 -8.03 -7.37
CA PRO A 142 -33.78 -9.43 -7.76
C PRO A 142 -32.40 -9.80 -8.30
N TRP A 143 -31.92 -11.00 -7.96
CA TRP A 143 -30.71 -11.53 -8.56
C TRP A 143 -30.98 -11.97 -9.99
N VAL A 144 -30.06 -11.62 -10.87
CA VAL A 144 -30.03 -12.07 -12.25
C VAL A 144 -28.64 -12.64 -12.48
N THR A 145 -28.57 -13.86 -13.00
CA THR A 145 -27.31 -14.51 -13.36
C THR A 145 -26.52 -13.62 -14.34
N PRO A 146 -25.25 -13.28 -14.06
CA PRO A 146 -24.46 -12.49 -14.99
C PRO A 146 -24.20 -13.24 -16.31
N THR A 147 -24.26 -12.54 -17.43
CA THR A 147 -23.76 -13.10 -18.70
C THR A 147 -22.24 -13.11 -18.73
N VAL A 148 -21.66 -13.79 -19.71
CA VAL A 148 -20.21 -13.79 -19.97
C VAL A 148 -19.69 -12.37 -20.17
N GLU A 149 -20.36 -11.57 -21.00
CA GLU A 149 -20.00 -10.20 -21.33
C GLU A 149 -20.11 -9.30 -20.09
N GLU A 150 -21.16 -9.49 -19.28
CA GLU A 150 -21.33 -8.73 -18.04
C GLU A 150 -20.25 -9.04 -17.01
N MET A 151 -19.88 -10.32 -16.86
CA MET A 151 -18.80 -10.71 -15.95
C MET A 151 -17.43 -10.25 -16.47
N LYS A 152 -17.18 -10.28 -17.79
CA LYS A 152 -15.99 -9.66 -18.39
C LYS A 152 -15.94 -8.16 -18.10
N ALA A 153 -17.04 -7.44 -18.29
CA ALA A 153 -17.11 -6.02 -17.97
C ALA A 153 -16.87 -5.75 -16.47
N PHE A 154 -17.42 -6.57 -15.57
CA PHE A 154 -17.15 -6.49 -14.14
C PHE A 154 -15.65 -6.62 -13.83
N LEU A 155 -14.95 -7.60 -14.44
CA LEU A 155 -13.51 -7.79 -14.28
C LEU A 155 -12.70 -6.63 -14.90
N GLY A 156 -13.10 -6.16 -16.08
CA GLY A 156 -12.48 -5.00 -16.73
C GLY A 156 -12.59 -3.74 -15.87
N LEU A 157 -13.74 -3.51 -15.22
CA LEU A 157 -13.88 -2.44 -14.23
C LEU A 157 -12.94 -2.65 -13.03
N CYS A 158 -12.78 -3.87 -12.52
CA CYS A 158 -11.82 -4.14 -11.43
C CYS A 158 -10.38 -3.79 -11.84
N PHE A 159 -9.95 -4.14 -13.06
CA PHE A 159 -8.63 -3.75 -13.57
C PHE A 159 -8.49 -2.23 -13.74
N LEU A 160 -9.54 -1.53 -14.20
CA LEU A 160 -9.53 -0.06 -14.25
C LEU A 160 -9.45 0.58 -12.85
N MET A 161 -10.04 -0.04 -11.83
CA MET A 161 -9.93 0.43 -10.44
C MET A 161 -8.51 0.27 -9.88
N GLY A 162 -7.74 -0.71 -10.35
CA GLY A 162 -6.31 -0.82 -10.02
C GLY A 162 -5.45 0.28 -10.66
N ILE A 163 -5.87 0.80 -11.82
CA ILE A 163 -5.22 1.91 -12.53
C ILE A 163 -5.65 3.27 -11.97
N ASN A 164 -6.96 3.45 -11.74
CA ASN A 164 -7.58 4.68 -11.28
C ASN A 164 -8.13 4.49 -9.86
N VAL A 165 -7.26 4.53 -8.87
CA VAL A 165 -7.65 4.22 -7.48
C VAL A 165 -8.43 5.39 -6.87
N LYS A 166 -9.64 5.09 -6.36
CA LYS A 166 -10.46 6.03 -5.56
C LYS A 166 -10.53 5.63 -4.08
N PRO A 167 -10.81 6.58 -3.16
CA PRO A 167 -10.84 6.33 -1.72
C PRO A 167 -11.84 5.24 -1.29
N ASP A 168 -12.98 5.15 -1.97
CA ASP A 168 -13.99 4.13 -1.72
C ASP A 168 -14.63 3.63 -3.02
N ILE A 169 -15.23 2.45 -2.94
CA ILE A 169 -15.81 1.78 -4.10
C ILE A 169 -17.05 2.49 -4.67
N LYS A 170 -17.79 3.29 -3.88
CA LYS A 170 -18.96 4.02 -4.36
C LYS A 170 -18.54 5.27 -5.14
N SER A 171 -17.38 5.85 -4.82
CA SER A 171 -16.83 7.02 -5.50
C SER A 171 -16.62 6.83 -7.01
N TYR A 172 -16.45 5.60 -7.50
CA TYR A 172 -16.39 5.32 -8.94
C TYR A 172 -17.68 5.66 -9.69
N TRP A 173 -18.81 5.68 -8.97
CA TRP A 173 -20.13 6.08 -9.48
C TRP A 173 -20.61 7.41 -8.90
N SER A 174 -19.70 8.21 -8.32
CA SER A 174 -20.06 9.54 -7.84
C SER A 174 -20.41 10.46 -9.01
N THR A 175 -21.43 11.28 -8.81
CA THR A 175 -21.78 12.41 -9.70
C THR A 175 -21.23 13.74 -9.16
N ASP A 176 -20.50 13.70 -8.05
CA ASP A 176 -19.74 14.84 -7.54
C ASP A 176 -18.66 15.19 -8.55
N VAL A 177 -18.60 16.45 -8.98
CA VAL A 177 -17.72 16.91 -10.06
C VAL A 177 -16.23 16.63 -9.77
N MET A 178 -15.80 16.61 -8.51
CA MET A 178 -14.41 16.31 -8.16
C MET A 178 -14.08 14.82 -8.20
N LEU A 179 -15.09 13.98 -7.99
CA LEU A 179 -14.92 12.53 -7.96
C LEU A 179 -15.45 11.84 -9.20
N GLU A 180 -16.11 12.57 -10.11
CA GLU A 180 -16.80 11.99 -11.25
C GLU A 180 -15.81 11.23 -12.15
N THR A 181 -16.12 9.95 -12.39
CA THR A 181 -15.48 9.14 -13.42
C THR A 181 -16.57 8.54 -14.30
N PRO A 182 -17.07 9.29 -15.30
CA PRO A 182 -18.28 8.93 -16.05
C PRO A 182 -18.20 7.56 -16.73
N TYR A 183 -16.99 7.06 -16.98
CA TYR A 183 -16.78 5.79 -17.65
C TYR A 183 -17.35 4.60 -16.86
N PHE A 184 -17.19 4.55 -15.53
CA PHE A 184 -17.68 3.43 -14.72
C PHE A 184 -19.20 3.30 -14.75
N SER A 185 -19.91 4.43 -14.60
CA SER A 185 -21.38 4.47 -14.64
C SER A 185 -21.95 4.22 -16.04
N LYS A 186 -21.21 4.57 -17.10
CA LYS A 186 -21.55 4.22 -18.50
C LYS A 186 -21.43 2.73 -18.79
N VAL A 187 -20.47 2.05 -18.18
CA VAL A 187 -20.25 0.61 -18.38
C VAL A 187 -21.26 -0.20 -17.58
N MET A 188 -21.30 -0.06 -16.26
CA MET A 188 -22.16 -0.87 -15.38
C MET A 188 -22.77 -0.01 -14.28
N LYS A 189 -24.05 -0.22 -13.94
CA LYS A 189 -24.68 0.48 -12.82
C LYS A 189 -24.03 0.06 -11.49
N ARG A 190 -23.85 1.02 -10.57
CA ARG A 190 -23.28 0.81 -9.23
C ARG A 190 -23.89 -0.41 -8.53
N ASP A 191 -25.22 -0.46 -8.46
CA ASP A 191 -25.90 -1.49 -7.67
C ASP A 191 -25.73 -2.88 -8.30
N ARG A 192 -25.63 -2.97 -9.64
CA ARG A 192 -25.32 -4.23 -10.33
C ARG A 192 -23.90 -4.68 -10.04
N TYR A 193 -22.91 -3.77 -10.12
CA TYR A 193 -21.54 -4.08 -9.74
C TYR A 193 -21.45 -4.57 -8.28
N MET A 194 -22.11 -3.88 -7.35
CA MET A 194 -22.16 -4.29 -5.95
C MET A 194 -22.86 -5.63 -5.74
N GLN A 195 -23.89 -5.93 -6.52
CA GLN A 195 -24.61 -7.21 -6.47
C GLN A 195 -23.70 -8.36 -6.92
N ILE A 196 -22.99 -8.22 -8.04
CA ILE A 196 -21.99 -9.21 -8.50
C ILE A 196 -20.88 -9.34 -7.47
N MET A 197 -20.29 -8.22 -7.02
CA MET A 197 -19.24 -8.22 -6.01
C MET A 197 -19.68 -8.87 -4.69
N ARG A 198 -20.95 -8.76 -4.29
CA ARG A 198 -21.49 -9.41 -3.09
C ARG A 198 -21.48 -10.93 -3.22
N TYR A 199 -22.00 -11.44 -4.34
CA TYR A 199 -22.25 -12.86 -4.53
C TYR A 199 -21.14 -13.64 -5.22
N ILE A 200 -20.13 -12.98 -5.81
CA ILE A 200 -19.02 -13.68 -6.48
C ILE A 200 -18.43 -14.79 -5.59
N HIS A 201 -18.39 -16.00 -6.14
CA HIS A 201 -18.06 -17.24 -5.44
C HIS A 201 -17.38 -18.24 -6.37
N PHE A 202 -16.68 -19.24 -5.81
CA PHE A 202 -15.71 -20.06 -6.56
C PHE A 202 -15.74 -21.56 -6.21
N SER A 203 -16.82 -22.01 -5.56
CA SER A 203 -16.96 -23.41 -5.11
C SER A 203 -18.42 -23.73 -4.80
N ASN A 204 -18.80 -25.01 -4.83
CA ASN A 204 -20.14 -25.40 -4.40
C ASN A 204 -20.26 -25.41 -2.87
N SER A 205 -20.78 -24.32 -2.30
CA SER A 205 -21.03 -24.22 -0.84
C SER A 205 -22.02 -25.26 -0.28
N GLU A 206 -22.79 -25.97 -1.11
CA GLU A 206 -23.72 -27.02 -0.67
C GLU A 206 -23.06 -28.40 -0.59
N GLN A 207 -21.87 -28.55 -1.18
CA GLN A 207 -21.09 -29.80 -1.18
C GLN A 207 -19.78 -29.67 -0.39
N ALA A 208 -19.65 -28.61 0.40
CA ALA A 208 -18.45 -28.37 1.20
C ALA A 208 -18.26 -29.47 2.26
N PRO A 209 -17.16 -30.25 2.20
CA PRO A 209 -16.87 -31.26 3.20
C PRO A 209 -16.69 -30.59 4.57
N GLN A 210 -17.13 -31.28 5.62
CA GLN A 210 -17.01 -30.80 6.99
C GLN A 210 -15.64 -31.16 7.58
N PRO A 211 -15.15 -30.40 8.59
CA PRO A 211 -13.95 -30.81 9.33
C PRO A 211 -14.08 -32.25 9.83
N GLY A 212 -13.09 -33.10 9.50
CA GLY A 212 -13.09 -34.53 9.80
C GLY A 212 -13.45 -35.44 8.63
N ASP A 213 -13.99 -34.90 7.52
CA ASP A 213 -14.16 -35.64 6.27
C ASP A 213 -12.78 -35.91 5.62
N PRO A 214 -12.50 -37.11 5.08
CA PRO A 214 -11.27 -37.39 4.34
C PRO A 214 -10.99 -36.43 3.18
N ASN A 215 -12.04 -35.85 2.59
CA ASN A 215 -11.95 -34.89 1.49
C ASN A 215 -11.96 -33.43 1.97
N TYR A 216 -11.87 -33.18 3.28
CA TYR A 216 -11.84 -31.84 3.83
C TYR A 216 -10.57 -31.07 3.41
N SER A 217 -10.79 -29.88 2.87
CA SER A 217 -9.74 -28.93 2.53
C SER A 217 -10.06 -27.56 3.12
N LYS A 218 -9.10 -26.97 3.86
CA LYS A 218 -9.20 -25.57 4.33
C LYS A 218 -9.32 -24.58 3.15
N LEU A 219 -8.90 -25.01 1.96
CA LEU A 219 -8.90 -24.21 0.73
C LEU A 219 -10.08 -24.50 -0.20
N TYR A 220 -11.01 -25.37 0.19
CA TYR A 220 -12.15 -25.83 -0.63
C TYR A 220 -12.88 -24.68 -1.37
N LYS A 221 -12.99 -23.50 -0.72
CA LYS A 221 -13.67 -22.31 -1.26
C LYS A 221 -13.01 -21.68 -2.50
N ILE A 222 -11.80 -22.09 -2.88
CA ILE A 222 -11.04 -21.51 -4.01
C ILE A 222 -10.18 -22.55 -4.76
N GLU A 223 -9.88 -23.70 -4.15
CA GLU A 223 -8.91 -24.68 -4.63
C GLU A 223 -9.16 -25.13 -6.08
N SER A 224 -10.39 -25.47 -6.43
CA SER A 224 -10.74 -25.86 -7.81
C SER A 224 -10.39 -24.78 -8.83
N LEU A 225 -10.67 -23.51 -8.49
CA LEU A 225 -10.35 -22.38 -9.37
C LEU A 225 -8.83 -22.17 -9.49
N MET A 226 -8.08 -22.35 -8.40
CA MET A 226 -6.61 -22.28 -8.43
C MET A 226 -6.00 -23.33 -9.35
N ASN A 227 -6.57 -24.54 -9.36
CA ASN A 227 -6.12 -25.61 -10.25
C ASN A 227 -6.37 -25.25 -11.72
N MET A 228 -7.56 -24.73 -12.07
CA MET A 228 -7.84 -24.29 -13.43
C MET A 228 -6.89 -23.16 -13.91
N PHE A 229 -6.51 -22.25 -13.00
CA PHE A 229 -5.51 -21.23 -13.30
C PHE A 229 -4.14 -21.85 -13.54
N THR A 230 -3.73 -22.80 -12.69
CA THR A 230 -2.45 -23.52 -12.84
C THR A 230 -2.36 -24.22 -14.19
N ASP A 231 -3.40 -24.97 -14.56
CA ASP A 231 -3.46 -25.66 -15.85
C ASP A 231 -3.30 -24.66 -17.01
N SER A 232 -3.91 -23.48 -16.90
CA SER A 232 -3.82 -22.45 -17.94
C SER A 232 -2.41 -21.83 -18.00
N MET A 233 -1.79 -21.53 -16.86
CA MET A 233 -0.43 -20.97 -16.81
C MET A 233 0.60 -21.95 -17.41
N VAL A 234 0.57 -23.21 -16.98
CA VAL A 234 1.51 -24.25 -17.45
C VAL A 234 1.35 -24.54 -18.94
N ASN A 235 0.13 -24.56 -19.45
CA ASN A 235 -0.12 -24.88 -20.85
C ASN A 235 0.26 -23.76 -21.83
N GLN A 236 0.37 -22.50 -21.38
CA GLN A 236 0.61 -21.35 -22.25
C GLN A 236 2.08 -20.93 -22.36
N TYR A 237 2.98 -21.46 -21.53
CA TYR A 237 4.36 -21.01 -21.49
C TYR A 237 5.33 -22.12 -21.07
N ILE A 238 6.40 -22.32 -21.85
CA ILE A 238 7.53 -23.18 -21.49
C ILE A 238 8.67 -22.28 -20.99
N PRO A 239 9.05 -22.33 -19.70
CA PRO A 239 10.03 -21.40 -19.17
C PRO A 239 11.45 -21.72 -19.63
N LYS A 240 12.33 -20.71 -19.53
CA LYS A 240 13.78 -20.89 -19.65
C LYS A 240 14.33 -21.72 -18.49
N ARG A 241 15.58 -22.20 -18.65
CA ARG A 241 16.23 -23.14 -17.73
C ARG A 241 16.26 -22.68 -16.26
N GLN A 242 16.43 -21.38 -16.01
CA GLN A 242 16.56 -20.83 -14.67
C GLN A 242 15.20 -20.43 -14.09
N LEU A 243 14.83 -21.05 -12.98
CA LEU A 243 13.59 -20.80 -12.24
C LEU A 243 13.91 -20.37 -10.81
N SER A 244 13.01 -19.62 -10.19
CA SER A 244 13.09 -19.21 -8.78
C SER A 244 11.89 -19.72 -8.01
N VAL A 245 12.10 -20.18 -6.78
CA VAL A 245 11.06 -20.54 -5.82
C VAL A 245 11.15 -19.59 -4.63
N ASP A 246 10.05 -18.88 -4.37
CA ASP A 246 9.93 -17.97 -3.24
C ASP A 246 8.46 -17.76 -2.84
N GLU A 247 8.22 -16.80 -1.95
CA GLU A 247 6.97 -16.60 -1.26
C GLU A 247 6.31 -15.27 -1.64
N VAL A 248 5.01 -15.35 -1.91
CA VAL A 248 4.14 -14.22 -2.20
C VAL A 248 3.20 -13.99 -1.02
N MET A 249 2.96 -12.72 -0.67
CA MET A 249 2.07 -12.34 0.43
C MET A 249 0.78 -11.69 -0.08
N VAL A 250 -0.35 -12.36 0.12
CA VAL A 250 -1.68 -11.80 -0.15
C VAL A 250 -2.18 -11.05 1.08
N PRO A 251 -2.44 -9.73 1.02
CA PRO A 251 -2.84 -8.96 2.20
C PRO A 251 -4.17 -9.43 2.80
N TRP A 252 -4.12 -9.73 4.09
CA TRP A 252 -5.29 -10.17 4.85
C TRP A 252 -5.13 -9.84 6.32
N LYS A 253 -6.10 -9.11 6.87
CA LYS A 253 -6.16 -8.79 8.31
C LYS A 253 -7.30 -9.49 9.06
N GLY A 254 -8.22 -10.14 8.35
CA GLY A 254 -9.36 -10.83 8.96
C GLY A 254 -8.97 -12.05 9.80
N ARG A 255 -9.95 -12.63 10.49
CA ARG A 255 -9.80 -13.92 11.17
C ARG A 255 -9.67 -15.02 10.11
N LEU A 256 -8.59 -15.79 10.20
CA LEU A 256 -8.28 -16.90 9.31
C LEU A 256 -7.19 -17.75 9.96
N SER A 257 -7.44 -19.05 10.08
CA SER A 257 -6.56 -19.99 10.80
C SER A 257 -5.16 -20.14 10.19
N PHE A 258 -5.01 -19.88 8.89
CA PHE A 258 -3.73 -19.99 8.17
C PHE A 258 -3.14 -18.62 7.75
N LYS A 259 -3.59 -17.53 8.38
CA LYS A 259 -2.97 -16.21 8.22
C LYS A 259 -1.55 -16.22 8.82
N GLN A 260 -0.59 -15.65 8.10
CA GLN A 260 0.81 -15.55 8.50
C GLN A 260 1.22 -14.11 8.82
N TYR A 261 2.21 -13.99 9.72
CA TYR A 261 2.91 -12.74 10.00
C TYR A 261 4.35 -12.83 9.49
N MET A 262 4.69 -12.02 8.48
CA MET A 262 6.00 -11.96 7.84
C MET A 262 6.62 -10.58 8.07
N PRO A 263 7.42 -10.37 9.13
CA PRO A 263 7.89 -9.04 9.52
C PRO A 263 8.77 -8.35 8.47
N ALA A 264 9.47 -9.15 7.66
CA ALA A 264 10.39 -8.69 6.63
C ALA A 264 9.71 -8.33 5.30
N LYS A 265 8.46 -8.76 5.05
CA LYS A 265 7.74 -8.43 3.82
C LYS A 265 6.96 -7.11 4.00
N PRO A 266 6.76 -6.31 2.93
CA PRO A 266 5.95 -5.07 2.97
C PRO A 266 4.56 -5.31 3.56
N THR A 267 3.88 -6.37 3.08
CA THR A 267 2.64 -6.89 3.64
C THR A 267 2.95 -7.84 4.80
N LYS A 268 2.97 -7.30 6.02
CA LYS A 268 3.31 -8.09 7.21
C LYS A 268 2.26 -9.13 7.58
N TRP A 269 0.98 -8.81 7.43
CA TRP A 269 -0.13 -9.73 7.75
C TRP A 269 -0.85 -10.16 6.48
N GLY A 270 -0.90 -11.46 6.22
CA GLY A 270 -1.49 -11.96 4.99
C GLY A 270 -1.63 -13.47 4.91
N ILE A 271 -2.08 -13.93 3.74
CA ILE A 271 -2.08 -15.33 3.35
C ILE A 271 -0.79 -15.56 2.58
N LYS A 272 0.07 -16.44 3.10
CA LYS A 272 1.32 -16.81 2.45
C LYS A 272 1.03 -17.76 1.28
N MET A 273 1.66 -17.50 0.15
CA MET A 273 1.68 -18.41 -0.99
C MET A 273 3.13 -18.73 -1.35
N TRP A 274 3.41 -19.94 -1.78
CA TRP A 274 4.67 -20.28 -2.46
C TRP A 274 4.46 -20.22 -3.96
N ALA A 275 5.43 -19.69 -4.69
CA ALA A 275 5.35 -19.57 -6.14
C ALA A 275 6.66 -20.04 -6.78
N ILE A 276 6.55 -20.53 -8.01
CA ILE A 276 7.67 -20.81 -8.90
C ILE A 276 7.53 -19.95 -10.15
N ALA A 277 8.60 -19.23 -10.49
CA ALA A 277 8.61 -18.30 -11.60
C ALA A 277 9.90 -18.37 -12.41
N GLU A 278 9.82 -18.10 -13.71
CA GLU A 278 11.00 -17.99 -14.57
C GLU A 278 11.89 -16.83 -14.12
N ALA A 279 13.17 -17.10 -13.90
CA ALA A 279 14.11 -16.17 -13.29
C ALA A 279 14.32 -14.87 -14.08
N ASN A 280 14.23 -14.92 -15.43
CA ASN A 280 14.50 -13.76 -16.28
C ASN A 280 13.28 -12.87 -16.48
N THR A 281 12.12 -13.46 -16.76
CA THR A 281 10.91 -12.70 -17.10
C THR A 281 9.96 -12.48 -15.91
N GLY A 282 10.05 -13.34 -14.90
CA GLY A 282 9.11 -13.39 -13.78
C GLY A 282 7.79 -14.12 -14.10
N TYR A 283 7.66 -14.79 -15.25
CA TYR A 283 6.45 -15.57 -15.56
C TYR A 283 6.18 -16.60 -14.46
N VAL A 284 5.00 -16.57 -13.85
CA VAL A 284 4.64 -17.46 -12.73
C VAL A 284 3.99 -18.73 -13.29
N SER A 285 4.66 -19.87 -13.15
CA SER A 285 4.12 -21.14 -13.64
C SER A 285 3.14 -21.80 -12.67
N PHE A 286 3.35 -21.59 -11.36
CA PHE A 286 2.51 -22.18 -10.32
C PHE A 286 2.61 -21.41 -9.01
N CYS A 287 1.51 -21.36 -8.26
CA CYS A 287 1.52 -20.90 -6.88
C CYS A 287 0.52 -21.68 -5.99
N GLN A 288 0.88 -21.85 -4.73
CA GLN A 288 0.11 -22.62 -3.75
C GLN A 288 -0.08 -21.82 -2.46
N VAL A 289 -1.28 -21.85 -1.89
CA VAL A 289 -1.56 -21.25 -0.58
C VAL A 289 -1.01 -22.14 0.54
N TYR A 290 -0.30 -21.53 1.49
CA TYR A 290 0.08 -22.19 2.73
C TYR A 290 -1.13 -22.23 3.68
N SER A 291 -1.61 -23.44 3.99
CA SER A 291 -2.79 -23.69 4.84
C SER A 291 -2.45 -24.02 6.31
N GLY A 292 -1.21 -23.78 6.72
CA GLY A 292 -0.72 -24.06 8.08
C GLY A 292 -0.50 -25.55 8.34
N ARG A 293 -0.52 -25.93 9.62
CA ARG A 293 -0.34 -27.32 10.06
C ARG A 293 -1.59 -28.18 9.78
N ILE A 294 -1.34 -29.47 9.51
CA ILE A 294 -2.36 -30.53 9.47
C ILE A 294 -2.25 -31.27 10.81
N ASN A 295 -3.34 -31.33 11.58
CA ASN A 295 -3.39 -31.99 12.90
C ASN A 295 -2.34 -31.49 13.92
N GLY A 296 -1.99 -30.20 13.90
CA GLY A 296 -1.10 -29.57 14.90
C GLY A 296 0.39 -29.89 14.77
N VAL A 297 0.78 -30.74 13.81
CA VAL A 297 2.18 -31.10 13.57
C VAL A 297 2.70 -30.34 12.35
N ALA A 298 3.81 -29.61 12.52
CA ALA A 298 4.57 -29.09 11.38
C ALA A 298 5.04 -30.30 10.57
N ALA A 299 4.55 -30.41 9.33
CA ALA A 299 4.79 -31.61 8.56
C ALA A 299 6.28 -31.70 8.21
N HIS A 300 6.98 -32.72 8.73
CA HIS A 300 8.41 -32.93 8.58
C HIS A 300 8.85 -32.75 7.12
N GLY A 301 9.94 -32.02 6.88
CA GLY A 301 10.45 -31.75 5.53
C GLY A 301 9.51 -30.87 4.70
N LEU A 302 8.88 -29.86 5.32
CA LEU A 302 7.95 -28.95 4.63
C LEU A 302 8.61 -28.26 3.44
N ALA A 303 9.80 -27.70 3.62
CA ALA A 303 10.61 -27.09 2.57
C ALA A 303 10.76 -28.02 1.35
N ASN A 304 11.16 -29.27 1.58
CA ASN A 304 11.38 -30.26 0.53
C ASN A 304 10.07 -30.57 -0.24
N ARG A 305 8.97 -30.75 0.48
CA ARG A 305 7.65 -31.00 -0.13
C ARG A 305 7.17 -29.83 -0.99
N VAL A 306 7.38 -28.61 -0.52
CA VAL A 306 6.99 -27.39 -1.25
C VAL A 306 7.75 -27.31 -2.56
N VAL A 307 9.08 -27.44 -2.53
CA VAL A 307 9.90 -27.37 -3.76
C VAL A 307 9.52 -28.48 -4.74
N LYS A 308 9.35 -29.73 -4.27
CA LYS A 308 8.89 -30.85 -5.11
C LYS A 308 7.53 -30.59 -5.73
N ASN A 309 6.57 -30.12 -4.95
CA ASN A 309 5.23 -29.79 -5.46
C ASN A 309 5.29 -28.64 -6.48
N CYS A 310 6.14 -27.63 -6.25
CA CYS A 310 6.33 -26.53 -7.20
C CYS A 310 6.85 -27.02 -8.55
N ILE A 311 7.90 -27.85 -8.58
CA ILE A 311 8.46 -28.35 -9.84
C ILE A 311 7.54 -29.35 -10.55
N GLU A 312 6.77 -30.15 -9.78
CA GLU A 312 5.79 -31.08 -10.33
C GLU A 312 4.60 -30.33 -10.95
N LYS A 313 4.01 -29.40 -10.21
CA LYS A 313 2.83 -28.64 -10.66
C LYS A 313 3.14 -27.62 -11.74
N ALA A 314 4.36 -27.08 -11.78
CA ALA A 314 4.81 -26.28 -12.92
C ALA A 314 5.18 -27.12 -14.15
N ASN A 315 5.09 -28.46 -14.07
CA ASN A 315 5.47 -29.38 -15.14
C ASN A 315 6.92 -29.15 -15.63
N VAL A 316 7.86 -29.04 -14.68
CA VAL A 316 9.31 -28.85 -14.97
C VAL A 316 10.19 -29.94 -14.37
N ILE A 317 9.62 -30.87 -13.60
CA ILE A 317 10.33 -32.04 -13.08
C ILE A 317 10.86 -32.92 -14.23
N GLY A 318 12.05 -33.50 -14.06
CA GLY A 318 12.62 -34.43 -15.03
C GLY A 318 13.24 -33.77 -16.27
N GLN A 319 13.17 -32.44 -16.40
CA GLN A 319 13.44 -31.75 -17.66
C GLN A 319 14.76 -30.98 -17.68
N GLY A 320 15.58 -31.00 -16.62
CA GLY A 320 16.87 -30.32 -16.66
C GLY A 320 16.83 -28.84 -16.30
N TYR A 321 15.91 -28.42 -15.42
CA TYR A 321 15.85 -27.03 -14.94
C TYR A 321 16.82 -26.77 -13.78
N HIS A 322 17.15 -25.49 -13.60
CA HIS A 322 17.93 -24.98 -12.48
C HIS A 322 17.00 -24.20 -11.54
N ILE A 323 16.93 -24.61 -10.27
CA ILE A 323 16.07 -23.97 -9.28
C ILE A 323 16.90 -23.12 -8.31
N TYR A 324 16.58 -21.84 -8.24
CA TYR A 324 17.14 -20.90 -7.29
C TYR A 324 16.14 -20.68 -6.14
N MET A 325 16.60 -20.76 -4.90
CA MET A 325 15.71 -20.67 -3.73
C MET A 325 16.40 -20.05 -2.51
N ASP A 326 15.61 -19.52 -1.59
CA ASP A 326 16.10 -18.89 -0.37
C ASP A 326 16.53 -19.93 0.70
N ASN A 327 17.04 -19.43 1.83
CA ASN A 327 17.52 -20.28 2.91
C ASN A 327 16.43 -21.02 3.72
N TYR A 328 15.15 -20.68 3.54
CA TYR A 328 14.05 -21.44 4.10
C TYR A 328 13.93 -22.81 3.41
N PHE A 329 14.19 -22.89 2.10
CA PHE A 329 14.05 -24.12 1.33
C PHE A 329 15.30 -25.02 1.30
N THR A 330 16.50 -24.46 1.46
CA THR A 330 17.75 -25.20 1.19
C THR A 330 18.14 -26.25 2.23
N SER A 331 18.57 -27.41 1.73
CA SER A 331 19.28 -28.45 2.49
C SER A 331 20.13 -29.34 1.57
N PRO A 332 21.25 -29.92 2.06
CA PRO A 332 22.04 -30.90 1.29
C PRO A 332 21.21 -32.09 0.78
N THR A 333 20.34 -32.64 1.65
CA THR A 333 19.45 -33.75 1.31
C THR A 333 18.51 -33.41 0.15
N LEU A 334 17.89 -32.23 0.15
CA LEU A 334 17.01 -31.80 -0.95
C LEU A 334 17.78 -31.67 -2.26
N PHE A 335 18.98 -31.09 -2.21
CA PHE A 335 19.75 -30.83 -3.43
C PHE A 335 20.25 -32.11 -4.07
N THR A 336 20.62 -33.09 -3.24
CA THR A 336 20.97 -34.44 -3.67
C THR A 336 19.77 -35.14 -4.33
N ASP A 337 18.61 -35.14 -3.67
CA ASP A 337 17.39 -35.76 -4.20
C ASP A 337 16.88 -35.09 -5.49
N LEU A 338 16.96 -33.76 -5.60
CA LEU A 338 16.63 -33.06 -6.85
C LEU A 338 17.56 -33.47 -7.99
N PHE A 339 18.85 -33.57 -7.70
CA PHE A 339 19.88 -33.91 -8.68
C PHE A 339 19.74 -35.36 -9.16
N GLU A 340 19.70 -36.31 -8.22
CA GLU A 340 19.75 -37.75 -8.51
C GLU A 340 18.41 -38.33 -8.95
N HIS A 341 17.28 -37.79 -8.46
CA HIS A 341 15.97 -38.40 -8.66
C HIS A 341 15.00 -37.53 -9.46
N SER A 342 15.24 -36.22 -9.56
CA SER A 342 14.32 -35.29 -10.24
C SER A 342 14.90 -34.69 -11.53
N ASN A 343 16.12 -35.06 -11.94
CA ASN A 343 16.86 -34.46 -13.06
C ASN A 343 16.78 -32.92 -13.03
N THR A 344 17.04 -32.36 -11.85
CA THR A 344 16.91 -30.92 -11.55
C THR A 344 18.09 -30.50 -10.68
N ALA A 345 18.77 -29.41 -11.03
CA ALA A 345 19.86 -28.87 -10.23
C ALA A 345 19.39 -27.64 -9.46
N ALA A 346 20.03 -27.34 -8.32
CA ALA A 346 19.61 -26.22 -7.47
C ALA A 346 20.79 -25.37 -6.97
N CYS A 347 20.48 -24.13 -6.60
CA CYS A 347 21.40 -23.20 -5.93
C CYS A 347 20.61 -22.35 -4.93
N GLY A 348 21.14 -22.15 -3.73
CA GLY A 348 20.48 -21.29 -2.78
C GLY A 348 21.35 -20.90 -1.61
N THR A 349 20.96 -19.82 -0.94
CA THR A 349 21.58 -19.44 0.35
C THR A 349 21.23 -20.47 1.40
N VAL A 350 22.10 -20.69 2.39
CA VAL A 350 21.87 -21.68 3.45
C VAL A 350 22.16 -21.10 4.83
N ARG A 351 21.38 -21.52 5.83
CA ARG A 351 21.65 -21.21 7.23
C ARG A 351 22.76 -22.13 7.74
N ILE A 352 23.77 -21.56 8.41
CA ILE A 352 24.95 -22.31 8.89
C ILE A 352 24.62 -23.48 9.83
N ASN A 353 23.47 -23.44 10.49
CA ASN A 353 23.01 -24.45 11.44
C ASN A 353 22.14 -25.55 10.80
N ARG A 354 22.02 -25.60 9.46
CA ARG A 354 21.38 -26.73 8.79
C ARG A 354 22.23 -28.00 8.99
N ARG A 355 21.55 -29.13 9.10
CA ARG A 355 22.19 -30.46 9.21
C ARG A 355 22.96 -30.79 7.94
N GLU A 356 23.91 -31.72 8.06
CA GLU A 356 24.70 -32.29 6.96
C GLU A 356 25.64 -31.31 6.23
N LEU A 357 25.77 -30.07 6.71
CA LEU A 357 26.69 -29.08 6.19
C LEU A 357 28.13 -29.28 6.70
N PRO A 358 29.16 -28.86 5.93
CA PRO A 358 30.56 -28.96 6.33
C PRO A 358 30.87 -27.95 7.45
N LYS A 359 31.01 -28.44 8.69
CA LYS A 359 31.10 -27.60 9.90
C LYS A 359 32.38 -26.77 9.99
N ASP A 360 33.44 -27.20 9.33
CA ASP A 360 34.73 -26.49 9.28
C ASP A 360 34.61 -25.12 8.61
N ILE A 361 33.81 -25.02 7.54
CA ILE A 361 33.58 -23.77 6.80
C ILE A 361 32.23 -23.11 7.12
N MET A 362 31.20 -23.89 7.49
CA MET A 362 29.85 -23.40 7.82
C MET A 362 29.75 -22.96 9.28
N LYS A 363 30.64 -22.05 9.68
CA LYS A 363 30.71 -21.45 11.01
C LYS A 363 30.76 -19.93 10.94
N LYS A 364 30.47 -19.26 12.06
CA LYS A 364 30.39 -17.79 12.11
C LYS A 364 31.70 -17.12 11.68
N ASN A 365 32.84 -17.70 12.06
CA ASN A 365 34.18 -17.25 11.73
C ASN A 365 34.99 -18.44 11.17
N PRO A 366 34.87 -18.74 9.87
CA PRO A 366 35.68 -19.75 9.22
C PRO A 366 37.15 -19.31 9.23
N GLU A 367 38.06 -20.24 9.49
CA GLU A 367 39.50 -19.96 9.45
C GLU A 367 39.91 -19.60 8.03
N GLY A 368 40.70 -18.54 7.85
CA GLY A 368 41.15 -18.10 6.53
C GLY A 368 40.13 -17.30 5.72
N VAL A 369 38.92 -17.04 6.24
CA VAL A 369 37.89 -16.22 5.57
C VAL A 369 37.71 -14.89 6.32
N ILE A 370 38.66 -13.97 6.13
CA ILE A 370 38.83 -12.75 6.93
C ILE A 370 38.53 -11.51 6.09
N ASN A 371 39.19 -11.39 4.95
CA ASN A 371 39.14 -10.26 4.04
C ASN A 371 38.02 -10.42 3.03
N ARG A 372 37.52 -9.29 2.53
CA ARG A 372 36.50 -9.29 1.47
C ARG A 372 37.05 -9.96 0.22
N GLY A 373 36.34 -10.94 -0.31
CA GLY A 373 36.78 -11.78 -1.43
C GLY A 373 37.32 -13.14 -1.00
N ASP A 374 37.67 -13.34 0.28
CA ASP A 374 38.08 -14.65 0.77
C ASP A 374 36.92 -15.65 0.64
N MET A 375 37.25 -16.88 0.24
CA MET A 375 36.26 -17.95 0.05
C MET A 375 36.85 -19.31 0.35
N GLN A 376 35.97 -20.22 0.79
CA GLN A 376 36.29 -21.64 0.95
C GLN A 376 35.17 -22.49 0.40
N PHE A 377 35.54 -23.61 -0.21
CA PHE A 377 34.62 -24.56 -0.83
C PHE A 377 34.74 -25.93 -0.18
N ARG A 378 33.63 -26.67 -0.20
CA ARG A 378 33.58 -28.10 0.06
C ARG A 378 32.63 -28.77 -0.93
N GLN A 379 32.89 -30.01 -1.29
CA GLN A 379 31.97 -30.83 -2.09
C GLN A 379 31.64 -32.12 -1.35
N LYS A 380 30.37 -32.53 -1.41
CA LYS A 380 29.92 -33.86 -1.05
C LYS A 380 28.97 -34.33 -2.15
N ASP A 381 29.30 -35.47 -2.76
CA ASP A 381 28.57 -36.00 -3.91
C ASP A 381 28.40 -34.92 -5.01
N ALA A 382 27.17 -34.67 -5.47
CA ALA A 382 26.88 -33.63 -6.45
C ALA A 382 26.76 -32.21 -5.86
N VAL A 383 26.85 -32.03 -4.54
CA VAL A 383 26.58 -30.76 -3.85
C VAL A 383 27.88 -30.06 -3.47
N ALA A 384 28.07 -28.86 -4.00
CA ALA A 384 29.08 -27.91 -3.56
C ALA A 384 28.53 -26.99 -2.47
N ALA A 385 29.35 -26.65 -1.49
CA ALA A 385 29.11 -25.71 -0.43
C ALA A 385 30.17 -24.61 -0.46
N VAL A 386 29.79 -23.35 -0.27
CA VAL A 386 30.72 -22.23 -0.21
C VAL A 386 30.41 -21.31 0.96
N VAL A 387 31.47 -20.78 1.56
CA VAL A 387 31.43 -19.54 2.33
C VAL A 387 32.25 -18.49 1.60
N TRP A 388 31.68 -17.30 1.41
CA TRP A 388 32.35 -16.16 0.78
C TRP A 388 32.21 -14.91 1.64
N LYS A 389 33.30 -14.17 1.77
CA LYS A 389 33.34 -12.93 2.54
C LYS A 389 33.02 -11.72 1.67
N ASP A 390 31.81 -11.16 1.83
CA ASP A 390 31.54 -9.78 1.42
C ASP A 390 31.73 -8.84 2.62
N LYS A 391 30.78 -7.92 2.89
CA LYS A 391 30.71 -7.23 4.19
C LYS A 391 30.43 -8.20 5.35
N LYS A 392 29.74 -9.30 5.06
CA LYS A 392 29.45 -10.42 5.95
C LYS A 392 29.66 -11.72 5.19
N ASN A 393 29.75 -12.82 5.92
CA ASN A 393 29.84 -14.14 5.30
C ASN A 393 28.51 -14.46 4.62
N VAL A 394 28.60 -14.92 3.38
CA VAL A 394 27.48 -15.39 2.57
C VAL A 394 27.72 -16.88 2.33
N ASN A 395 26.74 -17.71 2.71
CA ASN A 395 26.85 -19.16 2.62
C ASN A 395 25.83 -19.69 1.60
N LEU A 396 26.30 -20.45 0.62
CA LEU A 396 25.46 -21.11 -0.37
C LEU A 396 25.77 -22.60 -0.43
N ILE A 397 24.77 -23.37 -0.86
CA ILE A 397 24.97 -24.69 -1.42
C ILE A 397 24.46 -24.72 -2.86
N SER A 398 25.04 -25.59 -3.68
CA SER A 398 24.63 -25.75 -5.07
C SER A 398 24.96 -27.12 -5.62
N SER A 399 24.06 -27.70 -6.41
CA SER A 399 24.33 -28.84 -7.28
C SER A 399 24.51 -28.45 -8.75
N ILE A 400 24.46 -27.14 -9.05
CA ILE A 400 24.65 -26.55 -10.40
C ILE A 400 26.12 -26.28 -10.68
N HIS A 401 26.86 -25.78 -9.70
CA HIS A 401 28.17 -25.14 -9.91
C HIS A 401 29.33 -26.03 -9.44
N ASP A 402 30.50 -25.81 -10.03
CA ASP A 402 31.79 -26.24 -9.52
C ASP A 402 32.44 -25.14 -8.67
N PHE A 403 33.75 -25.24 -8.39
CA PHE A 403 34.51 -24.24 -7.62
C PHE A 403 35.05 -23.11 -8.50
N SER A 404 34.37 -22.79 -9.61
CA SER A 404 34.73 -21.66 -10.46
C SER A 404 34.61 -20.32 -9.72
N VAL A 405 35.59 -19.46 -9.97
CA VAL A 405 35.70 -18.13 -9.36
C VAL A 405 35.74 -17.10 -10.47
N GLY A 406 34.79 -16.16 -10.42
CA GLY A 406 34.78 -14.94 -11.21
C GLY A 406 35.09 -13.74 -10.33
N ALA A 407 34.53 -12.59 -10.69
CA ALA A 407 34.65 -11.38 -9.89
C ALA A 407 33.37 -10.53 -9.94
N VAL A 408 33.16 -9.72 -8.91
CA VAL A 408 32.03 -8.79 -8.80
C VAL A 408 32.51 -7.40 -8.43
N GLN A 409 31.87 -6.38 -9.02
CA GLN A 409 32.15 -4.99 -8.69
C GLN A 409 31.46 -4.61 -7.38
N ARG A 410 32.23 -3.98 -6.48
CA ARG A 410 31.73 -3.51 -5.18
C ARG A 410 32.25 -2.13 -4.84
N ASN A 411 31.39 -1.30 -4.26
CA ASN A 411 31.82 -0.07 -3.61
C ASN A 411 32.50 -0.42 -2.29
N VAL A 412 33.77 -0.04 -2.15
CA VAL A 412 34.59 -0.21 -0.95
C VAL A 412 34.92 1.19 -0.42
N GLN A 413 34.71 1.40 0.87
CA GLN A 413 35.11 2.63 1.51
C GLN A 413 36.62 2.55 1.81
N GLN A 414 37.37 3.50 1.28
CA GLN A 414 38.81 3.63 1.52
C GLN A 414 39.07 4.32 2.87
N ALA A 415 40.32 4.29 3.33
CA ALA A 415 40.73 4.87 4.62
C ALA A 415 40.47 6.40 4.72
N ASP A 416 40.39 7.08 3.58
CA ASP A 416 40.04 8.50 3.45
C ASP A 416 38.53 8.78 3.50
N GLY A 417 37.69 7.74 3.63
CA GLY A 417 36.25 7.81 3.64
C GLY A 417 35.59 7.85 2.26
N ILE A 418 36.37 7.85 1.17
CA ILE A 418 35.88 7.88 -0.21
C ILE A 418 35.48 6.46 -0.65
N PHE A 419 34.34 6.35 -1.34
CA PHE A 419 33.93 5.08 -1.94
C PHE A 419 34.54 4.92 -3.32
N GLN A 420 35.23 3.80 -3.55
CA GLN A 420 35.74 3.42 -4.87
C GLN A 420 35.16 2.07 -5.30
N ARG A 421 34.92 1.91 -6.60
CA ARG A 421 34.55 0.62 -7.17
C ARG A 421 35.81 -0.24 -7.26
N GLN A 422 35.73 -1.41 -6.65
CA GLN A 422 36.78 -2.42 -6.70
C GLN A 422 36.21 -3.75 -7.17
N GLU A 423 37.00 -4.46 -7.95
CA GLU A 423 36.73 -5.82 -8.36
C GLU A 423 37.12 -6.79 -7.24
N ILE A 424 36.17 -7.58 -6.76
CA ILE A 424 36.35 -8.52 -5.67
C ILE A 424 36.16 -9.94 -6.22
N PRO A 425 37.09 -10.88 -5.99
CA PRO A 425 36.92 -12.28 -6.34
C PRO A 425 35.62 -12.84 -5.75
N CYS A 426 34.86 -13.57 -6.55
CA CYS A 426 33.54 -14.07 -6.17
C CYS A 426 33.27 -15.44 -6.82
N PRO A 427 32.80 -16.44 -6.05
CA PRO A 427 32.32 -17.69 -6.61
C PRO A 427 31.26 -17.47 -7.69
N GLN A 428 31.31 -18.21 -8.80
CA GLN A 428 30.31 -18.11 -9.87
C GLN A 428 28.89 -18.35 -9.33
N MET A 429 28.74 -19.32 -8.41
CA MET A 429 27.45 -19.63 -7.79
C MET A 429 26.77 -18.46 -7.08
N ILE A 430 27.55 -17.49 -6.57
CA ILE A 430 27.01 -16.29 -5.92
C ILE A 430 26.50 -15.29 -6.96
N SER A 431 27.23 -15.15 -8.08
CA SER A 431 26.81 -14.31 -9.20
C SER A 431 25.49 -14.84 -9.78
N ASP A 432 25.43 -16.13 -10.10
CA ASP A 432 24.25 -16.78 -10.67
C ASP A 432 23.06 -16.74 -9.70
N TYR A 433 23.28 -16.99 -8.40
CA TYR A 433 22.23 -16.87 -7.40
C TYR A 433 21.63 -15.46 -7.38
N THR A 434 22.49 -14.44 -7.38
CA THR A 434 22.04 -13.03 -7.37
C THR A 434 21.26 -12.69 -8.64
N GLN A 435 21.66 -13.23 -9.79
CA GLN A 435 20.99 -13.01 -11.06
C GLN A 435 19.62 -13.68 -11.14
N TYR A 436 19.49 -14.92 -10.61
CA TYR A 436 18.34 -15.78 -10.93
C TYR A 436 17.32 -15.96 -9.80
N MET A 437 17.59 -15.58 -8.55
CA MET A 437 16.64 -15.72 -7.43
C MET A 437 15.40 -14.81 -7.56
N GLY A 438 15.51 -13.66 -8.22
CA GLY A 438 14.49 -12.59 -8.19
C GLY A 438 13.27 -12.75 -9.10
N GLY A 439 13.00 -13.95 -9.66
CA GLY A 439 11.89 -14.14 -10.59
C GLY A 439 10.52 -13.91 -9.96
N VAL A 440 10.28 -14.49 -8.78
CA VAL A 440 9.01 -14.32 -8.02
C VAL A 440 8.85 -12.86 -7.55
N ASP A 441 9.90 -12.26 -7.01
CA ASP A 441 9.88 -10.86 -6.57
C ASP A 441 9.57 -9.89 -7.73
N ARG A 442 10.08 -10.18 -8.94
CA ARG A 442 9.76 -9.41 -10.15
C ARG A 442 8.27 -9.47 -10.47
N ALA A 443 7.65 -10.64 -10.38
CA ALA A 443 6.21 -10.79 -10.61
C ALA A 443 5.40 -9.98 -9.59
N ASP A 444 5.72 -10.14 -8.30
CA ASP A 444 5.05 -9.43 -7.21
C ASP A 444 5.16 -7.91 -7.41
N GLN A 445 6.36 -7.40 -7.69
CA GLN A 445 6.61 -5.98 -7.94
C GLN A 445 5.70 -5.42 -9.06
N TYR A 446 5.62 -6.11 -10.20
CA TYR A 446 4.80 -5.65 -11.33
C TYR A 446 3.31 -5.61 -10.99
N ILE A 447 2.83 -6.65 -10.32
CA ILE A 447 1.43 -6.76 -9.88
C ILE A 447 1.09 -5.55 -8.98
N GLN A 448 1.97 -5.19 -8.04
CA GLN A 448 1.69 -4.10 -7.11
C GLN A 448 1.53 -2.71 -7.77
N TYR A 449 1.99 -2.49 -9.00
CA TYR A 449 1.83 -1.18 -9.66
C TYR A 449 0.36 -0.82 -9.96
N TYR A 450 -0.45 -1.80 -10.40
CA TYR A 450 -1.82 -1.58 -10.89
C TYR A 450 -2.83 -2.62 -10.34
N VAL A 451 -2.56 -3.12 -9.13
CA VAL A 451 -3.40 -4.12 -8.45
C VAL A 451 -4.76 -3.56 -8.05
N PHE A 452 -5.83 -4.31 -8.31
CA PHE A 452 -7.16 -4.01 -7.77
C PHE A 452 -7.21 -4.18 -6.24
N GLN A 453 -7.28 -3.05 -5.52
CA GLN A 453 -7.37 -3.04 -4.06
C GLN A 453 -8.83 -2.86 -3.60
N HIS A 454 -9.41 -3.91 -3.00
CA HIS A 454 -10.78 -3.86 -2.51
C HIS A 454 -10.95 -4.52 -1.14
N LYS A 455 -11.44 -3.77 -0.15
CA LYS A 455 -11.75 -4.30 1.18
C LYS A 455 -12.83 -5.38 1.10
N THR A 456 -12.57 -6.54 1.70
CA THR A 456 -13.54 -7.64 1.73
C THR A 456 -13.39 -8.43 3.02
N LEU A 457 -14.50 -8.96 3.51
CA LEU A 457 -14.55 -9.88 4.65
C LEU A 457 -14.43 -11.34 4.23
N LYS A 458 -14.32 -11.63 2.92
CA LYS A 458 -14.24 -13.00 2.37
C LYS A 458 -12.84 -13.26 1.80
N TRP A 459 -12.04 -14.05 2.49
CA TRP A 459 -10.66 -14.39 2.08
C TRP A 459 -10.55 -15.05 0.68
N PRO A 460 -11.50 -15.88 0.18
CA PRO A 460 -11.37 -16.49 -1.14
C PRO A 460 -11.32 -15.43 -2.26
N LYS A 461 -12.04 -14.32 -2.07
CA LYS A 461 -12.03 -13.19 -3.01
C LYS A 461 -10.66 -12.53 -3.09
N ARG A 462 -9.90 -12.48 -1.99
CA ARG A 462 -8.55 -11.91 -1.99
C ARG A 462 -7.58 -12.75 -2.80
N ILE A 463 -7.66 -14.07 -2.67
CA ILE A 463 -6.83 -14.99 -3.47
C ILE A 463 -7.22 -14.89 -4.93
N PHE A 464 -8.52 -14.94 -5.25
CA PHE A 464 -9.01 -14.77 -6.62
C PHE A 464 -8.48 -13.48 -7.27
N PHE A 465 -8.69 -12.33 -6.63
CA PHE A 465 -8.23 -11.05 -7.19
C PHE A 465 -6.71 -10.96 -7.29
N THR A 466 -5.95 -11.64 -6.43
CA THR A 466 -4.49 -11.68 -6.55
C THR A 466 -4.06 -12.55 -7.73
N MET A 467 -4.68 -13.72 -7.91
CA MET A 467 -4.34 -14.61 -9.01
C MET A 467 -4.74 -14.04 -10.37
N ILE A 468 -5.88 -13.36 -10.53
CA ILE A 468 -6.19 -12.74 -11.84
C ILE A 468 -5.21 -11.61 -12.20
N GLU A 469 -4.62 -10.95 -11.19
CA GLU A 469 -3.58 -9.95 -11.40
C GLU A 469 -2.25 -10.62 -11.81
N MET A 470 -1.93 -11.79 -11.25
CA MET A 470 -0.85 -12.66 -11.74
C MET A 470 -1.09 -13.07 -13.20
N LEU A 471 -2.28 -13.57 -13.54
CA LEU A 471 -2.61 -13.96 -14.92
C LEU A 471 -2.53 -12.77 -15.90
N LYS A 472 -2.91 -11.56 -15.47
CA LYS A 472 -2.73 -10.34 -16.28
C LYS A 472 -1.25 -10.02 -16.50
N PHE A 473 -0.41 -10.25 -15.49
CA PHE A 473 1.04 -10.10 -15.61
C PHE A 473 1.65 -11.17 -16.53
N ASP A 474 1.27 -12.42 -16.38
CA ASP A 474 1.74 -13.51 -17.24
C ASP A 474 1.27 -13.32 -18.69
N ALA A 475 0.05 -12.83 -18.92
CA ALA A 475 -0.43 -12.44 -20.24
C ALA A 475 0.42 -11.33 -20.87
N PHE A 476 0.89 -10.38 -20.06
CA PHE A 476 1.83 -9.35 -20.52
C PHE A 476 3.17 -9.96 -20.94
N ARG A 477 3.65 -10.99 -20.23
CA ARG A 477 4.87 -11.72 -20.60
C ARG A 477 4.69 -12.51 -21.90
N LEU A 478 3.54 -13.15 -22.10
CA LEU A 478 3.18 -13.79 -23.36
C LEU A 478 3.16 -12.78 -24.52
N PHE A 479 2.56 -11.61 -24.32
CA PHE A 479 2.49 -10.55 -25.33
C PHE A 479 3.88 -10.05 -25.73
N LEU A 480 4.76 -9.79 -24.75
CA LEU A 480 6.12 -9.33 -25.03
C LEU A 480 6.98 -10.40 -25.73
N ALA A 481 6.76 -11.67 -25.41
CA ALA A 481 7.48 -12.78 -26.03
C ALA A 481 6.93 -13.18 -27.40
N SER A 482 5.71 -12.74 -27.75
CA SER A 482 5.07 -13.08 -29.02
C SER A 482 5.81 -12.45 -30.22
N PRO A 483 6.21 -13.23 -31.24
CA PRO A 483 6.97 -12.74 -32.39
C PRO A 483 6.23 -11.67 -33.19
N HIS A 484 4.90 -11.74 -33.26
CA HIS A 484 4.06 -10.80 -34.03
C HIS A 484 3.77 -9.47 -33.31
N HIS A 485 4.12 -9.36 -32.02
CA HIS A 485 3.75 -8.22 -31.17
C HIS A 485 4.96 -7.50 -30.57
N GLN A 486 6.16 -7.88 -31.02
CA GLN A 486 7.38 -7.17 -30.68
C GLN A 486 7.40 -5.78 -31.33
N PRO A 487 7.98 -4.76 -30.67
CA PRO A 487 8.11 -3.45 -31.27
C PRO A 487 8.99 -3.53 -32.51
N GLY A 488 8.57 -2.85 -33.59
CA GLY A 488 9.44 -2.67 -34.76
C GLY A 488 10.72 -1.89 -34.43
N PRO A 489 11.73 -1.89 -35.31
CA PRO A 489 13.01 -1.23 -35.07
C PRO A 489 12.86 0.21 -34.59
N GLY A 490 13.54 0.57 -33.49
CA GLY A 490 13.51 1.91 -32.89
C GLY A 490 12.25 2.26 -32.09
N LYS A 491 11.26 1.35 -31.97
CA LYS A 491 10.08 1.56 -31.11
C LYS A 491 10.30 0.96 -29.72
N ARG A 492 9.79 1.62 -28.69
CA ARG A 492 9.81 1.09 -27.32
C ARG A 492 8.76 -0.02 -27.15
N PRO A 493 9.05 -1.08 -26.37
CA PRO A 493 8.05 -2.09 -26.01
C PRO A 493 6.81 -1.50 -25.32
N THR A 494 5.68 -2.18 -25.44
CA THR A 494 4.45 -1.83 -24.71
C THR A 494 4.68 -1.88 -23.20
N THR A 495 4.27 -0.83 -22.48
CA THR A 495 4.38 -0.80 -21.02
C THR A 495 3.27 -1.58 -20.36
N PHE A 496 3.50 -2.08 -19.13
CA PHE A 496 2.48 -2.84 -18.39
C PHE A 496 1.19 -2.04 -18.13
N LEU A 497 1.28 -0.71 -17.97
CA LEU A 497 0.10 0.16 -17.86
C LEU A 497 -0.73 0.17 -19.14
N LYS A 498 -0.08 0.34 -20.30
CA LYS A 498 -0.75 0.35 -21.60
C LYS A 498 -1.41 -1.01 -21.86
N PHE A 499 -0.69 -2.10 -21.59
CA PHE A 499 -1.21 -3.45 -21.68
C PHE A 499 -2.43 -3.64 -20.76
N SER A 500 -2.31 -3.31 -19.46
CA SER A 500 -3.40 -3.46 -18.47
C SER A 500 -4.64 -2.66 -18.86
N LYS A 501 -4.47 -1.44 -19.36
CA LYS A 501 -5.58 -0.61 -19.85
C LYS A 501 -6.26 -1.22 -21.08
N ALA A 502 -5.48 -1.79 -22.00
CA ALA A 502 -6.00 -2.46 -23.20
C ALA A 502 -6.76 -3.76 -22.85
N VAL A 503 -6.24 -4.58 -21.93
CA VAL A 503 -6.96 -5.75 -21.41
C VAL A 503 -8.29 -5.33 -20.79
N ALA A 504 -8.29 -4.30 -19.93
CA ALA A 504 -9.51 -3.82 -19.32
C ALA A 504 -10.53 -3.30 -20.34
N ALA A 505 -10.08 -2.57 -21.36
CA ALA A 505 -10.93 -2.09 -22.45
C ALA A 505 -11.50 -3.25 -23.27
N GLY A 506 -10.69 -4.25 -23.63
CA GLY A 506 -11.12 -5.43 -24.38
C GLY A 506 -12.16 -6.28 -23.62
N LEU A 507 -12.00 -6.42 -22.31
CA LEU A 507 -12.98 -7.10 -21.45
C LEU A 507 -14.32 -6.34 -21.39
N ILE A 508 -14.30 -5.01 -21.48
CA ILE A 508 -15.50 -4.16 -21.44
C ILE A 508 -16.19 -4.08 -22.81
N ALA A 509 -15.43 -4.16 -23.91
CA ALA A 509 -15.90 -3.83 -25.26
C ALA A 509 -17.17 -4.58 -25.71
N GLY A 510 -17.33 -5.84 -25.29
CA GLY A 510 -18.49 -6.68 -25.62
C GLY A 510 -19.76 -6.38 -24.80
N TYR A 511 -19.68 -5.53 -23.79
CA TYR A 511 -20.80 -5.22 -22.89
C TYR A 511 -21.32 -3.81 -23.10
N THR A 512 -22.60 -3.71 -23.41
CA THR A 512 -23.32 -2.44 -23.37
C THR A 512 -24.30 -2.47 -22.20
N GLY A 513 -23.93 -1.82 -21.10
CA GLY A 513 -24.81 -1.65 -19.95
C GLY A 513 -26.02 -0.79 -20.36
N GLY A 514 -27.09 -1.45 -20.80
CA GLY A 514 -28.23 -0.85 -21.48
C GLY A 514 -28.62 0.55 -20.98
N SER A 515 -28.37 1.54 -21.84
CA SER A 515 -29.21 2.73 -21.99
C SER A 515 -29.43 2.99 -23.48
N VAL A 516 -30.03 2.03 -24.19
CA VAL A 516 -30.96 2.45 -25.25
C VAL A 516 -32.20 2.89 -24.50
N ARG A 517 -32.38 4.20 -24.32
CA ARG A 517 -33.69 4.74 -23.95
C ARG A 517 -34.66 4.24 -25.03
N LYS A 518 -35.54 3.28 -24.72
CA LYS A 518 -36.76 3.06 -25.51
C LYS A 518 -37.69 4.24 -25.26
N GLY A 519 -37.32 5.39 -25.83
CA GLY A 519 -38.24 6.50 -26.04
C GLY A 519 -39.07 6.21 -27.28
N ARG A 520 -40.33 6.66 -27.27
CA ARG A 520 -41.19 6.77 -28.46
C ARG A 520 -40.39 7.44 -29.60
N PRO A 521 -40.53 7.03 -30.88
CA PRO A 521 -39.78 7.65 -31.98
C PRO A 521 -39.99 9.16 -31.96
N SER A 522 -38.92 9.92 -31.70
CA SER A 522 -38.91 11.37 -31.88
C SER A 522 -38.75 11.63 -33.36
N LEU A 523 -39.72 12.33 -33.96
CA LEU A 523 -39.58 12.89 -35.31
C LEU A 523 -38.80 14.20 -35.33
N VAL A 524 -38.06 14.52 -34.28
CA VAL A 524 -37.28 15.77 -34.19
C VAL A 524 -35.83 15.45 -33.79
N PRO A 525 -34.82 15.99 -34.51
CA PRO A 525 -33.42 15.86 -34.13
C PRO A 525 -33.17 16.49 -32.75
N VAL A 526 -32.38 15.81 -31.92
CA VAL A 526 -32.04 16.24 -30.56
C VAL A 526 -30.86 17.20 -30.61
N ASP A 527 -31.03 18.40 -30.05
CA ASP A 527 -29.92 19.28 -29.67
C ASP A 527 -29.69 19.14 -28.15
N ASP A 528 -28.41 18.99 -27.79
CA ASP A 528 -27.92 18.73 -26.44
C ASP A 528 -27.89 20.04 -25.65
N ARG A 529 -28.79 20.20 -24.67
CA ARG A 529 -28.62 21.01 -23.44
C ARG A 529 -29.92 20.96 -22.64
N LEU A 530 -29.85 20.36 -21.45
CA LEU A 530 -30.50 20.84 -20.22
C LEU A 530 -30.38 19.77 -19.12
N THR A 531 -29.44 19.97 -18.19
CA THR A 531 -29.53 19.41 -16.85
C THR A 531 -29.34 20.52 -15.79
N GLN A 532 -30.36 20.61 -14.93
CA GLN A 532 -30.35 21.07 -13.52
C GLN A 532 -30.49 22.57 -13.15
N ARG A 533 -31.63 22.83 -12.49
CA ARG A 533 -32.09 23.89 -11.56
C ARG A 533 -31.29 25.21 -11.44
N HIS A 534 -31.77 26.25 -12.14
CA HIS A 534 -31.61 27.66 -11.79
C HIS A 534 -32.99 28.25 -11.41
N LEU A 535 -33.07 29.16 -10.42
CA LEU A 535 -34.28 29.96 -10.14
C LEU A 535 -34.14 31.33 -10.82
N PRO A 536 -34.78 31.55 -11.98
CA PRO A 536 -34.58 32.77 -12.76
C PRO A 536 -35.39 33.94 -12.20
N GLY A 537 -34.70 35.07 -11.99
CA GLY A 537 -35.32 36.39 -11.92
C GLY A 537 -35.06 37.17 -13.21
N SER A 538 -36.03 37.98 -13.66
CA SER A 538 -35.91 38.81 -14.85
C SER A 538 -35.82 40.29 -14.48
N PHE A 539 -34.93 41.00 -15.19
CA PHE A 539 -34.99 42.45 -15.32
C PHE A 539 -34.79 42.78 -16.81
N GLY A 540 -35.89 43.07 -17.50
CA GLY A 540 -35.92 43.19 -18.96
C GLY A 540 -35.56 41.88 -19.68
N ASN A 541 -34.88 41.97 -20.83
CA ASN A 541 -34.64 40.85 -21.75
C ASN A 541 -33.44 39.95 -21.41
N LYS A 542 -32.99 39.88 -20.14
CA LYS A 542 -31.91 38.95 -19.70
C LYS A 542 -32.25 38.32 -18.33
N SER A 543 -31.85 37.06 -18.11
CA SER A 543 -32.17 36.25 -16.92
C SER A 543 -30.94 35.92 -16.05
N TRP A 544 -31.10 35.97 -14.71
CA TRP A 544 -30.04 35.79 -13.71
C TRP A 544 -30.52 34.91 -12.52
N CYS A 545 -29.58 34.39 -11.70
CA CYS A 545 -29.84 33.55 -10.51
C CYS A 545 -29.60 34.33 -9.19
N HIS A 546 -30.55 34.26 -8.24
CA HIS A 546 -30.64 35.16 -7.07
C HIS A 546 -29.69 34.84 -5.88
N VAL A 547 -28.95 33.72 -5.89
CA VAL A 547 -28.33 33.20 -4.64
C VAL A 547 -26.78 33.18 -4.59
N CYS A 548 -26.02 33.27 -5.71
CA CYS A 548 -24.65 32.70 -5.69
C CYS A 548 -23.40 33.56 -6.00
N HIS A 549 -23.44 34.84 -6.40
CA HIS A 549 -22.21 35.67 -6.50
C HIS A 549 -22.53 37.13 -6.83
N MET A 550 -21.94 38.11 -6.13
CA MET A 550 -21.80 39.46 -6.68
C MET A 550 -20.45 39.56 -7.39
N ARG A 551 -20.46 40.05 -8.63
CA ARG A 551 -19.26 40.40 -9.38
C ARG A 551 -19.34 41.89 -9.64
N VAL A 552 -18.33 42.64 -9.23
CA VAL A 552 -18.21 44.07 -9.53
C VAL A 552 -17.27 44.19 -10.73
N ASP A 553 -17.77 44.72 -11.83
CA ASP A 553 -16.94 45.09 -12.96
C ASP A 553 -16.27 46.43 -12.67
N CYS A 554 -14.98 46.37 -12.31
CA CYS A 554 -14.22 47.56 -11.96
C CYS A 554 -14.00 48.53 -13.15
N THR A 555 -14.25 48.10 -14.39
CA THR A 555 -14.22 49.01 -15.55
C THR A 555 -15.47 49.90 -15.61
N ALA A 556 -16.60 49.41 -15.11
CA ALA A 556 -17.87 50.13 -15.08
C ALA A 556 -18.20 50.75 -13.70
N SER A 557 -17.48 50.36 -12.64
CA SER A 557 -17.72 50.77 -11.26
C SER A 557 -16.43 51.14 -10.53
N THR A 558 -15.68 52.09 -11.11
CA THR A 558 -14.38 52.55 -10.62
C THR A 558 -14.41 53.11 -9.20
N GLU A 559 -15.50 53.77 -8.79
CA GLU A 559 -15.65 54.30 -7.41
C GLU A 559 -15.65 53.18 -6.36
N VAL A 560 -16.38 52.09 -6.62
CA VAL A 560 -16.48 50.95 -5.68
C VAL A 560 -15.15 50.22 -5.58
N CYS A 561 -14.48 49.99 -6.71
CA CYS A 561 -13.21 49.27 -6.74
C CYS A 561 -12.06 50.09 -6.14
N SER A 562 -12.05 51.41 -6.36
CA SER A 562 -11.12 52.33 -5.70
C SER A 562 -11.36 52.36 -4.19
N LYS A 563 -12.63 52.44 -3.75
CA LYS A 563 -13.00 52.45 -2.32
C LYS A 563 -12.46 51.24 -1.55
N TYR A 564 -12.42 50.07 -2.19
CA TYR A 564 -11.93 48.83 -1.57
C TYR A 564 -10.52 48.44 -2.00
N GLY A 565 -9.77 49.33 -2.66
CA GLY A 565 -8.35 49.14 -2.97
C GLY A 565 -8.06 47.99 -3.96
N VAL A 566 -8.92 47.77 -4.95
CA VAL A 566 -8.70 46.73 -5.96
C VAL A 566 -7.71 47.22 -7.02
N SER A 567 -6.50 46.67 -7.04
CA SER A 567 -5.41 47.03 -7.96
C SER A 567 -5.06 45.95 -9.00
N GLY A 568 -5.61 44.74 -8.87
CA GLY A 568 -5.39 43.62 -9.78
C GLY A 568 -6.59 42.68 -9.87
N TYR A 569 -6.73 41.98 -11.00
CA TYR A 569 -7.89 41.10 -11.25
C TYR A 569 -7.44 39.64 -11.45
N PRO A 570 -8.13 38.65 -10.83
CA PRO A 570 -9.23 38.79 -9.89
C PRO A 570 -8.75 39.07 -8.45
N THR A 571 -9.48 39.95 -7.75
CA THR A 571 -9.36 40.19 -6.30
C THR A 571 -10.65 39.73 -5.61
N LEU A 572 -10.53 38.86 -4.61
CA LEU A 572 -11.65 38.31 -3.86
C LEU A 572 -11.64 38.89 -2.43
N LYS A 573 -12.75 39.49 -2.01
CA LYS A 573 -12.93 40.11 -0.69
C LYS A 573 -14.21 39.57 -0.05
N ILE A 574 -14.15 39.30 1.26
CA ILE A 574 -15.28 38.77 2.04
C ILE A 574 -15.92 39.94 2.80
N PHE A 575 -17.25 40.01 2.75
CA PHE A 575 -18.05 41.00 3.46
C PHE A 575 -18.99 40.30 4.46
N ARG A 576 -19.16 40.87 5.66
CA ARG A 576 -20.16 40.42 6.65
C ARG A 576 -21.01 41.62 7.06
N ASN A 577 -22.34 41.45 7.08
CA ASN A 577 -23.30 42.50 7.44
C ASN A 577 -23.11 43.83 6.67
N GLY A 578 -22.65 43.75 5.42
CA GLY A 578 -22.41 44.92 4.56
C GLY A 578 -21.05 45.61 4.76
N GLU A 579 -20.24 45.14 5.72
CA GLU A 579 -18.90 45.68 5.98
C GLU A 579 -17.80 44.74 5.46
N PHE A 580 -16.68 45.32 5.02
CA PHE A 580 -15.51 44.56 4.60
C PHE A 580 -14.94 43.80 5.81
N ALA A 581 -14.83 42.47 5.68
CA ALA A 581 -14.32 41.63 6.75
C ALA A 581 -12.84 41.32 6.55
N GLU A 582 -12.49 40.70 5.43
CA GLU A 582 -11.12 40.24 5.15
C GLU A 582 -10.90 39.96 3.66
N GLU A 583 -9.64 39.82 3.26
CA GLU A 583 -9.28 39.32 1.94
C GLU A 583 -9.44 37.80 1.88
N TYR A 584 -9.83 37.29 0.72
CA TYR A 584 -9.89 35.85 0.49
C TYR A 584 -8.49 35.29 0.27
N SER A 585 -8.00 34.50 1.23
CA SER A 585 -6.68 33.84 1.20
C SER A 585 -6.74 32.33 0.87
N GLY A 586 -7.91 31.82 0.45
CA GLY A 586 -8.10 30.41 0.15
C GLY A 586 -7.68 30.01 -1.28
N PRO A 587 -7.75 28.71 -1.61
CA PRO A 587 -7.55 28.20 -2.96
C PRO A 587 -8.58 28.80 -3.94
N ARG A 588 -8.18 29.21 -5.15
CA ARG A 588 -9.07 29.93 -6.10
C ARG A 588 -9.94 29.00 -6.96
N GLU A 589 -10.01 27.73 -6.59
CA GLU A 589 -10.88 26.70 -7.16
C GLU A 589 -12.25 26.68 -6.47
N ALA A 590 -13.28 26.19 -7.16
CA ALA A 590 -14.66 26.19 -6.66
C ALA A 590 -14.79 25.56 -5.26
N ASP A 591 -14.17 24.40 -5.04
CA ASP A 591 -14.24 23.70 -3.76
C ASP A 591 -13.46 24.37 -2.64
N GLY A 592 -12.34 25.01 -2.97
CA GLY A 592 -11.57 25.81 -2.01
C GLY A 592 -12.40 26.96 -1.47
N ILE A 593 -13.09 27.66 -2.37
CA ILE A 593 -13.99 28.77 -2.04
C ILE A 593 -15.19 28.26 -1.23
N VAL A 594 -15.84 27.19 -1.66
CA VAL A 594 -17.02 26.62 -0.98
C VAL A 594 -16.68 26.12 0.42
N SER A 595 -15.57 25.38 0.58
CA SER A 595 -15.13 24.85 1.87
C SER A 595 -14.81 25.97 2.86
N LEU A 596 -14.06 26.98 2.42
CA LEU A 596 -13.72 28.13 3.26
C LEU A 596 -14.97 28.93 3.64
N MET A 597 -15.87 29.20 2.69
CA MET A 597 -17.09 29.96 2.96
C MET A 597 -18.08 29.18 3.83
N ALA A 598 -18.21 27.86 3.65
CA ALA A 598 -19.03 27.01 4.52
C ALA A 598 -18.50 26.99 5.95
N SER A 599 -17.17 27.02 6.14
CA SER A 599 -16.56 27.11 7.47
C SER A 599 -16.82 28.46 8.14
N LYS A 600 -16.89 29.55 7.35
CA LYS A 600 -17.15 30.92 7.83
C LYS A 600 -18.64 31.24 7.98
N ALA A 601 -19.53 30.43 7.41
CA ALA A 601 -20.99 30.63 7.43
C ALA A 601 -21.72 30.02 8.66
N GLY A 602 -21.02 29.25 9.50
CA GLY A 602 -21.58 28.74 10.76
C GLY A 602 -21.70 29.83 11.84
N PRO A 603 -22.48 29.61 12.92
CA PRO A 603 -22.45 30.51 14.07
C PRO A 603 -21.03 30.51 14.65
N SER A 604 -20.52 31.69 15.00
CA SER A 604 -19.16 31.89 15.52
C SER A 604 -18.88 31.02 16.74
N SER A 605 -19.91 30.72 17.54
CA SER A 605 -19.90 29.74 18.61
C SER A 605 -21.11 28.80 18.51
N LYS A 606 -20.87 27.49 18.48
CA LYS A 606 -21.93 26.48 18.43
C LYS A 606 -22.54 26.27 19.82
N GLU A 607 -23.86 26.40 19.95
CA GLU A 607 -24.56 26.02 21.19
C GLU A 607 -24.59 24.48 21.37
N LEU A 608 -24.18 24.01 22.53
CA LEU A 608 -24.07 22.60 22.91
C LEU A 608 -25.23 22.26 23.86
N THR A 609 -26.32 21.76 23.28
CA THR A 609 -27.61 21.58 23.99
C THR A 609 -27.72 20.28 24.77
N SER A 610 -26.84 19.31 24.52
CA SER A 610 -26.84 18.00 25.18
C SER A 610 -25.43 17.51 25.50
N VAL A 611 -25.34 16.57 26.42
CA VAL A 611 -24.07 15.89 26.77
C VAL A 611 -23.42 15.24 25.55
N ALA A 612 -24.21 14.57 24.71
CA ALA A 612 -23.71 13.92 23.50
C ALA A 612 -23.14 14.95 22.50
N ASP A 613 -23.78 16.11 22.35
CA ASP A 613 -23.29 17.16 21.46
C ASP A 613 -22.00 17.79 21.99
N ALA A 614 -21.92 18.01 23.31
CA ALA A 614 -20.71 18.49 23.97
C ALA A 614 -19.55 17.49 23.80
N GLU A 615 -19.77 16.19 24.01
CA GLU A 615 -18.75 15.16 23.78
C GLU A 615 -18.26 15.13 22.35
N LYS A 616 -19.19 15.17 21.38
CA LYS A 616 -18.84 15.21 19.95
C LYS A 616 -18.05 16.46 19.59
N PHE A 617 -18.39 17.62 20.17
CA PHE A 617 -17.68 18.86 19.94
C PHE A 617 -16.27 18.84 20.55
N LEU A 618 -16.12 18.35 21.78
CA LEU A 618 -14.85 18.29 22.50
C LEU A 618 -13.91 17.18 22.01
N ALA A 619 -14.42 16.19 21.26
CA ALA A 619 -13.64 15.11 20.66
C ALA A 619 -12.99 15.48 19.31
N LYS A 620 -13.14 16.73 18.84
CA LYS A 620 -12.53 17.20 17.59
C LYS A 620 -11.00 17.09 17.63
N LYS A 621 -10.40 16.93 16.45
CA LYS A 621 -8.93 16.83 16.28
C LYS A 621 -8.22 18.18 16.42
N ASP A 622 -8.93 19.29 16.38
CA ASP A 622 -8.35 20.63 16.58
C ASP A 622 -8.49 21.08 18.04
N TYR A 623 -7.78 22.15 18.42
CA TYR A 623 -8.13 22.88 19.63
C TYR A 623 -9.57 23.38 19.56
N VAL A 624 -10.28 23.30 20.68
CA VAL A 624 -11.64 23.81 20.80
C VAL A 624 -11.80 24.61 22.09
N VAL A 625 -12.60 25.67 22.04
CA VAL A 625 -12.92 26.50 23.21
C VAL A 625 -14.38 26.33 23.53
N ALA A 626 -14.71 25.98 24.78
CA ALA A 626 -16.09 25.89 25.24
C ALA A 626 -16.37 26.85 26.41
N GLY A 627 -17.42 27.64 26.27
CA GLY A 627 -17.99 28.45 27.35
C GLY A 627 -19.08 27.70 28.09
N PHE A 628 -18.96 27.59 29.41
CA PHE A 628 -19.95 26.96 30.29
C PHE A 628 -20.57 28.08 31.13
N PHE A 629 -21.82 28.47 30.84
CA PHE A 629 -22.45 29.62 31.45
C PHE A 629 -23.73 29.22 32.17
N SER A 630 -23.95 29.77 33.37
CA SER A 630 -25.25 29.64 34.06
C SER A 630 -26.33 30.47 33.36
N ASP A 631 -25.94 31.64 32.83
CA ASP A 631 -26.76 32.55 32.04
C ASP A 631 -26.04 32.94 30.73
N GLY A 632 -26.72 32.69 29.60
CA GLY A 632 -26.23 32.99 28.25
C GLY A 632 -26.11 34.48 27.93
N GLU A 633 -26.67 35.35 28.79
CA GLU A 633 -26.64 36.81 28.68
C GLU A 633 -25.71 37.48 29.72
N SER A 634 -24.99 36.69 30.50
CA SER A 634 -23.96 37.19 31.41
C SER A 634 -22.87 37.98 30.66
N GLU A 635 -22.22 38.92 31.36
CA GLU A 635 -21.12 39.72 30.79
C GLU A 635 -19.99 38.84 30.23
N LEU A 636 -19.71 37.72 30.88
CA LEU A 636 -18.71 36.76 30.41
C LEU A 636 -19.18 36.01 29.15
N ALA A 637 -20.45 35.60 29.08
CA ALA A 637 -21.02 34.95 27.90
C ALA A 637 -21.04 35.90 26.69
N LYS A 638 -21.39 37.18 26.90
CA LYS A 638 -21.35 38.22 25.85
C LYS A 638 -19.93 38.48 25.38
N ALA A 639 -18.97 38.63 26.30
CA ALA A 639 -17.56 38.79 25.94
C ALA A 639 -17.01 37.57 25.18
N PHE A 640 -17.40 36.36 25.58
CA PHE A 640 -17.03 35.11 24.91
C PHE A 640 -17.60 35.02 23.49
N LYS A 641 -18.89 35.31 23.29
CA LYS A 641 -19.53 35.34 21.97
C LYS A 641 -18.84 36.34 21.03
N LYS A 642 -18.53 37.56 21.53
CA LYS A 642 -17.75 38.56 20.78
C LYS A 642 -16.32 38.11 20.45
N ALA A 643 -15.65 37.42 21.37
CA ALA A 643 -14.33 36.85 21.10
C ALA A 643 -14.41 35.72 20.05
N ALA A 644 -15.47 34.91 20.08
CA ALA A 644 -15.74 33.88 19.09
C ALA A 644 -15.96 34.49 17.70
N ASP A 645 -16.71 35.58 17.58
CA ASP A 645 -16.90 36.30 16.31
C ASP A 645 -15.57 36.75 15.70
N ALA A 646 -14.63 37.21 16.55
CA ALA A 646 -13.33 37.71 16.11
C ALA A 646 -12.30 36.61 15.80
N MET A 647 -12.43 35.42 16.40
CA MET A 647 -11.41 34.36 16.32
C MET A 647 -11.94 33.04 15.73
N SER A 648 -13.15 33.02 15.16
CA SER A 648 -13.78 31.79 14.62
C SER A 648 -12.98 31.11 13.51
N THR A 649 -12.05 31.83 12.88
CA THR A 649 -11.11 31.33 11.87
C THR A 649 -9.93 30.58 12.48
N ASP A 650 -9.53 30.92 13.71
CA ASP A 650 -8.34 30.40 14.37
C ASP A 650 -8.63 29.17 15.22
N VAL A 651 -9.80 29.15 15.87
CA VAL A 651 -10.22 28.09 16.78
C VAL A 651 -11.73 27.93 16.76
N LYS A 652 -12.20 26.70 16.98
CA LYS A 652 -13.63 26.37 17.00
C LYS A 652 -14.22 26.68 18.38
N PHE A 653 -15.26 27.50 18.42
CA PHE A 653 -15.96 27.86 19.66
C PHE A 653 -17.27 27.09 19.82
N GLY A 654 -17.55 26.71 21.06
CA GLY A 654 -18.85 26.22 21.50
C GLY A 654 -19.26 26.86 22.82
N HIS A 655 -20.54 26.85 23.14
CA HIS A 655 -21.01 27.28 24.46
C HIS A 655 -22.21 26.46 24.90
N THR A 656 -22.46 26.42 26.21
CA THR A 656 -23.62 25.74 26.77
C THR A 656 -24.17 26.49 27.98
N THR A 657 -25.48 26.46 28.10
CA THR A 657 -26.26 26.81 29.28
C THR A 657 -27.03 25.60 29.83
N ALA A 658 -26.87 24.42 29.20
CA ALA A 658 -27.60 23.22 29.56
C ALA A 658 -27.06 22.63 30.86
N LYS A 659 -27.89 22.61 31.90
CA LYS A 659 -27.54 22.11 33.25
C LYS A 659 -26.85 20.73 33.23
N ALA A 660 -27.36 19.78 32.44
CA ALA A 660 -26.77 18.45 32.32
C ALA A 660 -25.32 18.45 31.80
N VAL A 661 -24.96 19.43 30.96
CA VAL A 661 -23.59 19.60 30.45
C VAL A 661 -22.71 20.29 31.50
N LEU A 662 -23.22 21.34 32.16
CA LEU A 662 -22.53 22.01 33.27
C LEU A 662 -22.18 21.01 34.39
N ASP A 663 -23.14 20.17 34.80
CA ASP A 663 -22.98 19.16 35.86
C ASP A 663 -21.95 18.09 35.48
N LYS A 664 -21.98 17.59 34.23
CA LYS A 664 -21.04 16.56 33.76
C LYS A 664 -19.59 17.03 33.76
N TYR A 665 -19.34 18.26 33.31
CA TYR A 665 -17.98 18.80 33.19
C TYR A 665 -17.54 19.57 34.45
N GLY A 666 -18.44 19.85 35.39
CA GLY A 666 -18.14 20.54 36.65
C GLY A 666 -17.73 22.00 36.45
N TYR A 667 -18.23 22.65 35.40
CA TYR A 667 -17.90 24.03 35.05
C TYR A 667 -19.14 24.91 35.07
N THR A 668 -19.04 26.06 35.73
CA THR A 668 -20.09 27.10 35.75
C THR A 668 -19.44 28.47 35.69
N ASP A 669 -19.88 29.27 34.72
CA ASP A 669 -19.33 30.59 34.38
C ASP A 669 -17.81 30.55 34.12
N LYS A 670 -17.40 29.60 33.27
CA LYS A 670 -16.00 29.38 32.87
C LYS A 670 -15.85 29.24 31.36
N ILE A 671 -14.73 29.72 30.84
CA ILE A 671 -14.27 29.47 29.47
C ILE A 671 -13.10 28.50 29.55
N ILE A 672 -13.20 27.38 28.83
CA ILE A 672 -12.21 26.30 28.86
C ILE A 672 -11.68 26.06 27.45
N LEU A 673 -10.36 26.08 27.30
CA LEU A 673 -9.66 25.61 26.10
C LEU A 673 -9.33 24.12 26.27
N PHE A 674 -9.76 23.29 25.33
CA PHE A 674 -9.48 21.86 25.32
C PHE A 674 -8.42 21.52 24.27
N GLN A 675 -7.37 20.82 24.70
CA GLN A 675 -6.33 20.31 23.82
C GLN A 675 -6.78 18.99 23.16
N PRO A 676 -6.58 18.83 21.84
CA PRO A 676 -6.95 17.61 21.14
C PRO A 676 -6.13 16.42 21.64
N LYS A 677 -6.74 15.22 21.63
CA LYS A 677 -6.16 14.01 22.24
C LYS A 677 -4.73 13.71 21.77
N HIS A 678 -4.44 13.91 20.48
CA HIS A 678 -3.14 13.60 19.89
C HIS A 678 -1.99 14.56 20.28
N LEU A 679 -2.31 15.76 20.81
CA LEU A 679 -1.31 16.73 21.31
C LEU A 679 -1.14 16.69 22.84
N ARG A 680 -1.96 15.92 23.56
CA ARG A 680 -1.90 15.85 25.02
C ARG A 680 -0.54 15.32 25.47
N SER A 681 -0.02 15.93 26.54
CA SER A 681 1.24 15.52 27.14
C SER A 681 1.18 15.64 28.66
N LYS A 682 2.19 15.11 29.35
CA LYS A 682 2.35 15.28 30.80
C LYS A 682 3.00 16.61 31.20
N PHE A 683 3.39 17.44 30.24
CA PHE A 683 4.13 18.68 30.49
C PHE A 683 3.21 19.91 30.52
N GLU A 684 1.97 19.76 30.04
CA GLU A 684 0.93 20.79 29.99
C GLU A 684 -0.44 20.20 30.33
N ASP A 685 -1.32 21.01 30.89
CA ASP A 685 -2.68 20.58 31.18
C ASP A 685 -3.50 20.47 29.89
N ALA A 686 -4.21 19.35 29.73
CA ALA A 686 -5.07 19.12 28.57
C ALA A 686 -6.28 20.07 28.51
N GLN A 687 -6.55 20.80 29.59
CA GLN A 687 -7.62 21.79 29.70
C GLN A 687 -7.08 23.03 30.40
N GLN A 688 -7.23 24.20 29.76
CA GLN A 688 -6.82 25.47 30.33
C GLN A 688 -8.05 26.32 30.64
N LYS A 689 -8.11 26.85 31.87
CA LYS A 689 -9.22 27.66 32.35
C LYS A 689 -8.90 29.14 32.19
N TYR A 690 -9.78 29.91 31.56
CA TYR A 690 -9.65 31.36 31.54
C TYR A 690 -9.92 31.93 32.93
N GLY A 691 -8.95 32.66 33.48
CA GLY A 691 -9.04 33.31 34.80
C GLY A 691 -9.16 34.83 34.76
N GLY A 692 -9.26 35.44 33.58
CA GLY A 692 -9.31 36.89 33.42
C GLY A 692 -10.72 37.50 33.60
N SER A 693 -10.80 38.83 33.54
CA SER A 693 -12.07 39.56 33.57
C SER A 693 -12.88 39.35 32.27
N SER A 694 -14.19 39.64 32.31
CA SER A 694 -15.13 39.59 31.17
C SER A 694 -14.84 40.67 30.11
N ASN A 695 -13.66 40.61 29.48
CA ASN A 695 -13.20 41.55 28.47
C ASN A 695 -12.72 40.78 27.23
N VAL A 696 -13.17 41.21 26.05
CA VAL A 696 -12.94 40.53 24.77
C VAL A 696 -11.44 40.42 24.46
N ASP A 697 -10.68 41.50 24.60
CA ASP A 697 -9.24 41.51 24.27
C ASP A 697 -8.44 40.61 25.21
N LYS A 698 -8.82 40.54 26.49
CA LYS A 698 -8.18 39.62 27.44
C LYS A 698 -8.45 38.15 27.09
N ILE A 699 -9.67 37.81 26.64
CA ILE A 699 -9.99 36.47 26.16
C ILE A 699 -9.17 36.15 24.91
N LYS A 700 -9.10 37.08 23.95
CA LYS A 700 -8.33 36.91 22.71
C LYS A 700 -6.84 36.70 23.00
N ASN A 701 -6.24 37.56 23.82
CA ASN A 701 -4.82 37.48 24.18
C ASN A 701 -4.49 36.17 24.89
N TRP A 702 -5.35 35.72 25.80
CA TRP A 702 -5.21 34.42 26.46
C TRP A 702 -5.28 33.26 25.47
N LEU A 703 -6.22 33.29 24.52
CA LEU A 703 -6.33 32.24 23.49
C LEU A 703 -5.10 32.21 22.59
N SER A 704 -4.63 33.36 22.10
CA SER A 704 -3.44 33.44 21.25
C SER A 704 -2.19 32.87 21.93
N SER A 705 -2.01 33.10 23.24
CA SER A 705 -0.91 32.48 24.00
C SER A 705 -1.13 30.99 24.27
N SER A 706 -2.37 30.58 24.52
CA SER A 706 -2.68 29.20 24.94
C SER A 706 -2.69 28.20 23.77
N LEU A 707 -2.99 28.67 22.55
CA LEU A 707 -3.05 27.83 21.34
C LEU A 707 -1.67 27.35 20.86
N THR A 708 -0.61 28.13 21.12
CA THR A 708 0.77 27.73 20.80
C THR A 708 1.34 26.76 21.84
N GLY A 709 0.94 26.93 23.10
CA GLY A 709 1.39 26.08 24.22
C GLY A 709 2.91 26.13 24.42
N LEU A 710 3.41 25.21 25.23
CA LEU A 710 4.82 25.03 25.54
C LEU A 710 5.60 24.57 24.31
N CYS A 711 5.00 23.69 23.50
CA CYS A 711 5.58 23.21 22.25
C CYS A 711 4.48 22.88 21.24
N GLY A 712 4.08 23.85 20.43
CA GLY A 712 3.00 23.69 19.44
C GLY A 712 3.46 23.00 18.15
N HIS A 713 2.50 22.45 17.41
CA HIS A 713 2.72 22.02 16.03
C HIS A 713 2.65 23.24 15.11
N ARG A 714 3.80 23.64 14.58
CA ARG A 714 3.95 24.81 13.71
C ARG A 714 3.91 24.38 12.25
N THR A 715 2.87 24.80 11.54
CA THR A 715 2.62 24.63 10.11
C THR A 715 2.77 25.97 9.39
N GLN A 716 2.87 25.96 8.06
CA GLN A 716 2.97 27.21 7.29
C GLN A 716 1.80 28.17 7.55
N ALA A 717 0.61 27.63 7.86
CA ALA A 717 -0.61 28.41 8.09
C ALA A 717 -0.70 29.08 9.49
N ASN A 718 0.15 28.69 10.44
CA ASN A 718 0.14 29.25 11.80
C ASN A 718 1.52 29.72 12.29
N ALA A 719 2.51 29.75 11.40
CA ALA A 719 3.90 30.03 11.73
C ALA A 719 4.11 31.41 12.35
N ASP A 720 3.30 32.38 11.92
CA ASP A 720 3.25 33.77 12.39
C ASP A 720 2.69 33.92 13.82
N LYS A 721 1.98 32.90 14.33
CA LYS A 721 1.38 32.92 15.67
C LYS A 721 2.37 32.58 16.79
N PHE A 722 3.56 32.06 16.46
CA PHE A 722 4.56 31.66 17.45
C PHE A 722 5.46 32.85 17.83
N LYS A 723 5.54 33.12 19.14
CA LYS A 723 6.38 34.20 19.68
C LYS A 723 7.86 33.83 19.63
N LYS A 724 8.70 34.85 19.43
CA LYS A 724 10.16 34.77 19.51
C LYS A 724 10.63 35.26 20.90
N PRO A 725 11.77 34.77 21.44
CA PRO A 725 12.72 33.82 20.82
C PRO A 725 12.15 32.39 20.75
N LEU A 726 12.26 31.77 19.57
CA LEU A 726 11.61 30.50 19.23
C LEU A 726 12.65 29.42 18.91
N ILE A 727 12.58 28.31 19.62
CA ILE A 727 13.33 27.08 19.31
C ILE A 727 12.42 26.16 18.50
N ILE A 728 12.89 25.75 17.32
CA ILE A 728 12.13 24.95 16.37
C ILE A 728 12.84 23.62 16.17
N ALA A 729 12.12 22.52 16.41
CA ALA A 729 12.60 21.18 16.08
C ALA A 729 12.01 20.72 14.74
N TYR A 730 12.85 20.61 13.72
CA TYR A 730 12.49 20.11 12.39
C TYR A 730 12.73 18.62 12.27
N TYR A 731 11.69 17.85 11.94
CA TYR A 731 11.75 16.42 11.62
C TYR A 731 10.51 16.02 10.82
N ASP A 732 10.29 14.73 10.57
CA ASP A 732 9.04 14.24 9.96
C ASP A 732 7.85 14.34 10.94
N VAL A 733 7.40 15.58 11.18
CA VAL A 733 6.20 15.89 11.95
C VAL A 733 4.99 15.54 11.10
N ASP A 734 4.32 14.45 11.45
CA ASP A 734 3.12 13.98 10.75
C ASP A 734 2.19 13.31 11.76
N TYR A 735 1.17 14.06 12.22
CA TYR A 735 0.14 13.55 13.13
C TYR A 735 -0.92 12.69 12.43
N GLU A 736 -0.89 12.54 11.11
CA GLU A 736 -1.79 11.67 10.36
C GLU A 736 -1.19 10.27 10.17
N LYS A 737 0.07 10.20 9.71
CA LYS A 737 0.77 8.93 9.41
C LYS A 737 1.69 8.45 10.52
N ASN A 738 2.20 9.37 11.36
CA ASN A 738 3.24 9.06 12.34
C ASN A 738 3.03 9.77 13.69
N GLU A 739 1.83 9.68 14.27
CA GLU A 739 1.52 10.31 15.58
C GLU A 739 2.50 9.85 16.67
N LYS A 740 2.84 8.55 16.73
CA LYS A 740 3.74 7.99 17.74
C LYS A 740 5.17 8.54 17.62
N GLY A 741 5.75 8.54 16.43
CA GLY A 741 7.08 9.10 16.18
C GLY A 741 7.11 10.60 16.38
N THR A 742 6.02 11.28 15.98
CA THR A 742 5.87 12.72 16.19
C THR A 742 5.86 13.08 17.66
N ASN A 743 5.04 12.39 18.46
CA ASN A 743 5.00 12.60 19.90
C ASN A 743 6.28 12.13 20.61
N TYR A 744 6.99 11.12 20.10
CA TYR A 744 8.27 10.68 20.67
C TYR A 744 9.31 11.81 20.70
N TRP A 745 9.45 12.55 19.60
CA TRP A 745 10.38 13.68 19.52
C TRP A 745 9.83 14.93 20.21
N ARG A 746 8.56 15.28 19.98
CA ARG A 746 7.91 16.44 20.64
C ARG A 746 7.98 16.36 22.16
N ASN A 747 7.75 15.18 22.75
CA ASN A 747 7.85 14.99 24.21
C ASN A 747 9.25 15.26 24.76
N ARG A 748 10.31 15.02 23.98
CA ARG A 748 11.68 15.33 24.39
C ARG A 748 11.95 16.84 24.34
N VAL A 749 11.44 17.52 23.31
CA VAL A 749 11.49 18.98 23.22
C VAL A 749 10.72 19.61 24.39
N MET A 750 9.49 19.16 24.66
CA MET A 750 8.68 19.64 25.80
C MET A 750 9.36 19.39 27.16
N LYS A 751 10.07 18.28 27.33
CA LYS A 751 10.83 18.01 28.56
C LYS A 751 11.88 19.09 28.81
N VAL A 752 12.58 19.52 27.77
CA VAL A 752 13.58 20.60 27.85
C VAL A 752 12.89 21.95 28.05
N GLY A 753 11.82 22.23 27.30
CA GLY A 753 11.05 23.46 27.44
C GLY A 753 10.49 23.64 28.84
N LYS A 754 9.96 22.58 29.47
CA LYS A 754 9.44 22.62 30.83
C LYS A 754 10.52 22.94 31.87
N LYS A 755 11.73 22.40 31.67
CA LYS A 755 12.88 22.70 32.52
C LYS A 755 13.25 24.18 32.42
N LEU A 756 13.39 24.71 31.21
CA LEU A 756 13.76 26.11 30.97
C LEU A 756 12.67 27.09 31.46
N GLN A 757 11.39 26.75 31.31
CA GLN A 757 10.29 27.50 31.89
C GLN A 757 10.36 27.53 33.42
N GLY A 758 10.72 26.41 34.06
CA GLY A 758 10.94 26.32 35.51
C GLY A 758 12.14 27.14 36.01
N GLU A 759 13.11 27.40 35.13
CA GLU A 759 14.25 28.30 35.38
C GLU A 759 13.93 29.78 35.10
N GLY A 760 12.68 30.12 34.78
CA GLY A 760 12.23 31.49 34.51
C GLY A 760 12.71 32.05 33.16
N LYS A 761 13.07 31.18 32.20
CA LYS A 761 13.46 31.61 30.85
C LYS A 761 12.22 31.81 29.96
N ASP A 762 12.12 32.98 29.34
CA ASP A 762 11.06 33.32 28.37
C ASP A 762 11.49 32.88 26.95
N ILE A 763 11.41 31.57 26.69
CA ILE A 763 11.75 30.95 25.40
C ILE A 763 10.59 30.05 24.97
N TYR A 764 10.20 30.16 23.70
CA TYR A 764 9.09 29.40 23.11
C TYR A 764 9.63 28.20 22.31
N PHE A 765 8.83 27.12 22.23
CA PHE A 765 9.21 25.93 21.46
C PHE A 765 8.13 25.58 20.43
N SER A 766 8.57 24.97 19.33
CA SER A 766 7.66 24.37 18.37
C SER A 766 8.31 23.15 17.69
N VAL A 767 7.45 22.32 17.08
CA VAL A 767 7.88 21.28 16.14
C VAL A 767 7.31 21.60 14.77
N SER A 768 8.13 21.44 13.73
CA SER A 768 7.77 21.71 12.35
C SER A 768 8.20 20.57 11.44
N ASN A 769 7.42 20.33 10.38
CA ASN A 769 7.83 19.37 9.36
C ASN A 769 9.00 19.95 8.55
N HIS A 770 10.11 19.22 8.44
CA HIS A 770 11.29 19.71 7.70
C HIS A 770 11.01 19.90 6.20
N LYS A 771 10.05 19.15 5.63
CA LYS A 771 9.69 19.23 4.20
C LYS A 771 8.93 20.51 3.90
N ASP A 772 7.98 20.85 4.77
CA ASP A 772 7.15 22.06 4.62
C ASP A 772 7.96 23.34 4.86
N PHE A 773 9.04 23.26 5.64
CA PHE A 773 9.90 24.40 5.98
C PHE A 773 11.32 24.25 5.41
N SER A 774 11.46 23.59 4.26
CA SER A 774 12.75 23.42 3.58
C SER A 774 13.41 24.77 3.21
N PHE A 775 12.62 25.76 2.82
CA PHE A 775 13.10 27.14 2.60
C PHE A 775 13.70 27.75 3.88
N GLU A 776 13.08 27.52 5.03
CA GLU A 776 13.50 28.05 6.33
C GLU A 776 14.80 27.38 6.80
N LEU A 777 14.94 26.07 6.53
CA LEU A 777 16.19 25.33 6.75
C LEU A 777 17.32 25.85 5.86
N GLY A 778 17.02 26.29 4.63
CA GLY A 778 18.00 26.91 3.76
C GLY A 778 18.57 28.23 4.31
N GLU A 779 17.76 29.04 5.00
CA GLU A 779 18.23 30.25 5.71
C GLU A 779 19.26 29.92 6.82
N PHE A 780 19.14 28.74 7.43
CA PHE A 780 20.11 28.23 8.41
C PHE A 780 21.31 27.51 7.77
N GLY A 781 21.38 27.44 6.43
CA GLY A 781 22.43 26.71 5.70
C GLY A 781 22.24 25.19 5.66
N LEU A 782 21.02 24.69 5.83
CA LEU A 782 20.70 23.27 6.01
C LEU A 782 19.87 22.69 4.84
N ASN A 783 20.39 22.77 3.61
CA ASN A 783 19.66 22.40 2.38
C ASN A 783 19.55 20.88 2.11
N ASP A 784 20.42 20.04 2.70
CA ASP A 784 20.54 18.59 2.38
C ASP A 784 20.59 17.69 3.63
N VAL A 785 19.58 17.78 4.48
CA VAL A 785 19.57 17.03 5.75
C VAL A 785 19.06 15.61 5.51
N LYS A 786 19.94 14.61 5.70
CA LYS A 786 19.63 13.18 5.58
C LYS A 786 19.58 12.53 6.97
N GLY A 787 18.43 11.96 7.34
CA GLY A 787 18.26 11.11 8.53
C GLY A 787 17.01 11.39 9.36
N ASP A 788 16.69 10.48 10.28
CA ASP A 788 15.43 10.49 11.06
C ASP A 788 15.49 11.33 12.36
N LYS A 789 16.60 12.03 12.61
CA LYS A 789 16.82 12.80 13.85
C LYS A 789 16.36 14.24 13.69
N PRO A 790 15.77 14.84 14.74
CA PRO A 790 15.34 16.23 14.68
C PRO A 790 16.51 17.20 14.64
N ILE A 791 16.37 18.21 13.80
CA ILE A 791 17.28 19.36 13.73
C ILE A 791 16.71 20.46 14.60
N ILE A 792 17.54 21.07 15.42
CA ILE A 792 17.12 22.15 16.32
C ILE A 792 17.69 23.47 15.79
N CYS A 793 16.82 24.40 15.43
CA CYS A 793 17.18 25.77 15.08
C CYS A 793 16.57 26.75 16.09
N ALA A 794 17.16 27.93 16.21
CA ALA A 794 16.63 28.99 17.05
C ALA A 794 16.50 30.28 16.23
N ARG A 795 15.38 31.00 16.40
CA ARG A 795 15.18 32.35 15.87
C ARG A 795 15.04 33.32 17.04
N ASP A 796 15.84 34.38 17.02
CA ASP A 796 15.71 35.48 17.95
C ASP A 796 14.66 36.49 17.47
N ASP A 797 14.42 37.50 18.30
CA ASP A 797 13.50 38.62 18.10
C ASP A 797 14.09 39.75 17.25
N ARG A 798 15.38 39.69 16.92
CA ARG A 798 16.08 40.70 16.13
C ARG A 798 15.79 40.45 14.66
N GLU A 799 15.16 41.43 14.00
CA GLU A 799 15.00 41.39 12.54
C GLU A 799 16.39 41.32 11.87
N ILE A 800 16.56 40.37 10.95
CA ILE A 800 17.70 40.35 10.01
C ILE A 800 17.40 41.34 8.89
#